data_AF-A0A3M0NDD8-F1
#
_entry.id   AF-A0A3M0NDD8-F1
#
_cell.length_a   1.000
_cell.length_b   1.000
_cell.length_c   1.000
_cell.angle_alpha   90.00
_cell.angle_beta   90.00
_cell.angle_gamma   90.00
#
_symmetry.space_group_name_H-M   'P 1'
#
loop_
_entity.id
_entity.type
_entity.pdbx_description
1 polymer ?
#
loop_
_entity_poly.entity_id
_entity_poly.type
_entity_poly.pdbx_seq_one_letter_code
_entity_poly.pdbx_strand_id
1 'polypeptide(L)'
;MNLNLKPKTKRYIKTLGGSLVTLLAVSAGLNFSGNVVHADNAQMTDLPKGTNADQNKLSGQYAFTAKVKQGITKVTPFGGNNEDWCTSVSHTEGQTKHWFAFKMSDDEGNNDKWKGKVGVYYSNVGIYQGHTVDVKITMMDWKVQNYEWRDTNHNGKADTRVPIKNAYLALGKDDFEMFTPGYGAVKYRLDYLDHDTHKPIKMTAAWTFDDIDGDQWVGIEPTTFSNVDQILYGDHDNNGNTWLSYKKMGGKNYIYSDAHQHNTKVEDDGHNSGTLRSRDKKGGFTATYSNSSSFIIDWVFGENTGENAIKDQDDLEADPSYWNMVGRFDPDADKEYPITDISSSIDATLFNHAYLQYGTKHIAPDKPMQPTKFVSDSDEGTNTPSEIGTDKSVDHDILKNRYETYHYQITHYVPEVRPEFKYDQYMITDNLDNDLDISNVHVYNAENQDVTYMFTVNNDSNNKLSVIAKGDYLAGDDFYRETYKITFDGTVKSGVSLADHKDSKHSDQAVIYNEAKVTTSNGSADSNKTTTNIPFTQTSQTKAVSTDGNGKGDSIQVDYNAPYKYTVDVAAPDGEDIKTLELKDTLEDVLDLKEVKVYDLDDNNKDVTSAGKLTTDNNTADWVANEPQKWHGKHLRMLITASVKNTPDLMKYLDKNSGVIRVPNKAIWIINGKDHPTNIVYVEPKGPQASVQKWIEMPN
;
A
#
# COMPACT_ATOMS: atom_id res chain seq x y z
N MET A 1 -10.20 -44.18 -58.54
CA MET A 1 -9.08 -45.03 -58.98
C MET A 1 -7.99 -44.94 -57.91
N ASN A 2 -7.77 -46.05 -57.19
CA ASN A 2 -6.72 -46.38 -56.18
C ASN A 2 -6.28 -45.31 -55.16
N LEU A 3 -6.70 -45.37 -53.88
CA LEU A 3 -6.15 -46.17 -52.75
C LEU A 3 -4.66 -45.96 -52.47
N ASN A 4 -4.31 -45.34 -51.34
CA ASN A 4 -3.53 -46.02 -50.29
C ASN A 4 -3.47 -45.30 -48.93
N LEU A 5 -3.39 -46.13 -47.88
CA LEU A 5 -3.58 -45.89 -46.45
C LEU A 5 -2.26 -45.75 -45.67
N LYS A 6 -2.28 -44.85 -44.66
CA LYS A 6 -1.67 -44.93 -43.28
C LYS A 6 -0.13 -44.98 -43.12
N PRO A 7 0.43 -44.82 -41.89
CA PRO A 7 0.13 -43.87 -40.79
C PRO A 7 1.40 -43.22 -40.16
N LYS A 8 1.26 -42.09 -39.44
CA LYS A 8 2.34 -41.47 -38.64
C LYS A 8 2.51 -42.16 -37.27
N THR A 9 3.72 -42.62 -36.99
CA THR A 9 4.19 -43.22 -35.73
C THR A 9 4.33 -42.22 -34.59
N LYS A 10 3.73 -42.54 -33.44
CA LYS A 10 4.11 -42.02 -32.10
C LYS A 10 5.46 -42.62 -31.69
N ARG A 11 6.35 -41.81 -31.11
CA ARG A 11 7.55 -42.32 -30.42
C ARG A 11 7.65 -41.71 -29.02
N TYR A 12 7.54 -42.60 -28.03
CA TYR A 12 7.89 -42.42 -26.64
C TYR A 12 9.39 -42.07 -26.50
N ILE A 13 9.73 -41.16 -25.57
CA ILE A 13 11.09 -41.07 -25.02
C ILE A 13 11.01 -41.20 -23.50
N LYS A 14 11.75 -42.18 -22.99
CA LYS A 14 11.95 -42.53 -21.58
C LYS A 14 12.88 -41.53 -20.89
N THR A 15 12.58 -41.27 -19.63
CA THR A 15 13.47 -40.76 -18.58
C THR A 15 14.63 -41.73 -18.30
N LEU A 16 15.85 -41.20 -18.20
CA LEU A 16 16.93 -41.71 -17.34
C LEU A 16 18.00 -40.63 -17.19
N GLY A 17 18.44 -40.43 -15.95
CA GLY A 17 19.19 -39.24 -15.52
C GLY A 17 20.72 -39.34 -15.56
N GLY A 18 21.31 -38.23 -15.10
CA GLY A 18 22.62 -38.12 -14.49
C GLY A 18 23.84 -38.14 -15.42
N SER A 19 24.44 -36.97 -15.66
CA SER A 19 25.81 -36.63 -15.20
C SER A 19 26.33 -35.33 -15.83
N LEU A 20 26.95 -34.51 -14.98
CA LEU A 20 27.84 -33.39 -15.29
C LEU A 20 28.79 -33.70 -16.47
N VAL A 21 28.82 -32.82 -17.50
CA VAL A 21 30.03 -32.50 -18.25
C VAL A 21 29.95 -31.05 -18.75
N THR A 22 30.90 -30.24 -18.29
CA THR A 22 31.22 -28.89 -18.75
C THR A 22 31.69 -28.92 -20.21
N LEU A 23 31.09 -28.13 -21.11
CA LEU A 23 31.64 -27.92 -22.46
C LEU A 23 31.30 -26.53 -23.01
N LEU A 24 32.37 -25.75 -23.21
CA LEU A 24 32.45 -24.55 -24.02
C LEU A 24 31.92 -24.83 -25.43
N ALA A 25 30.86 -24.13 -25.85
CA ALA A 25 30.36 -24.16 -27.21
C ALA A 25 30.71 -22.85 -27.92
N VAL A 26 31.76 -22.90 -28.75
CA VAL A 26 31.95 -21.98 -29.88
C VAL A 26 30.97 -22.45 -30.96
N SER A 27 29.88 -21.71 -31.17
CA SER A 27 28.95 -21.95 -32.28
C SER A 27 29.11 -20.86 -33.34
N ALA A 28 29.82 -21.21 -34.42
CA ALA A 28 29.73 -20.51 -35.69
C ALA A 28 28.31 -20.74 -36.27
N GLY A 29 27.49 -19.69 -36.26
CA GLY A 29 26.15 -19.70 -36.84
C GLY A 29 26.17 -19.31 -38.31
N LEU A 30 25.64 -20.19 -39.14
CA LEU A 30 25.29 -19.94 -40.54
C LEU A 30 24.09 -18.97 -40.58
N ASN A 31 24.26 -17.83 -41.27
CA ASN A 31 23.23 -16.82 -41.50
C ASN A 31 22.16 -17.32 -42.47
N PHE A 32 20.91 -17.38 -42.02
CA PHE A 32 19.74 -17.25 -42.90
C PHE A 32 19.22 -15.81 -42.77
N SER A 33 19.34 -15.07 -43.87
CA SER A 33 18.84 -13.70 -44.04
C SER A 33 17.30 -13.72 -44.18
N GLY A 34 16.60 -13.36 -43.10
CA GLY A 34 15.34 -12.62 -43.20
C GLY A 34 15.69 -11.13 -43.11
N ASN A 35 15.02 -10.28 -43.89
CA ASN A 35 15.28 -8.84 -43.89
C ASN A 35 14.97 -8.27 -42.50
N VAL A 36 16.01 -8.00 -41.71
CA VAL A 36 15.95 -7.30 -40.43
C VAL A 36 16.28 -5.85 -40.72
N VAL A 37 15.33 -4.94 -40.51
CA VAL A 37 15.66 -3.52 -40.34
C VAL A 37 16.49 -3.44 -39.06
N HIS A 38 17.77 -3.08 -39.20
CA HIS A 38 18.69 -3.01 -38.07
C HIS A 38 18.27 -1.89 -37.10
N ALA A 39 18.16 -2.24 -35.81
CA ALA A 39 17.85 -1.37 -34.68
C ALA A 39 18.88 -0.24 -34.53
N ASP A 40 18.43 1.00 -34.24
CA ASP A 40 19.30 2.16 -34.00
C ASP A 40 19.56 2.39 -32.51
N ASN A 41 19.82 1.30 -31.78
CA ASN A 41 20.20 1.39 -30.37
C ASN A 41 21.38 2.36 -30.16
N ALA A 42 22.26 2.50 -31.16
CA ALA A 42 23.43 3.38 -31.08
C ALA A 42 23.04 4.84 -30.85
N GLN A 43 22.09 5.42 -31.58
CA GLN A 43 21.72 6.82 -31.37
C GLN A 43 21.07 7.08 -30.00
N MET A 44 20.32 6.11 -29.47
CA MET A 44 19.70 6.24 -28.15
C MET A 44 20.71 6.09 -26.99
N THR A 45 21.92 5.58 -27.23
CA THR A 45 22.93 5.45 -26.16
C THR A 45 23.43 6.79 -25.64
N ASP A 46 23.31 7.87 -26.43
CA ASP A 46 23.72 9.21 -26.03
C ASP A 46 22.65 9.96 -25.21
N LEU A 47 21.44 9.39 -25.08
CA LEU A 47 20.35 9.98 -24.29
C LEU A 47 20.75 10.03 -22.81
N PRO A 48 20.82 11.21 -22.18
CA PRO A 48 21.09 11.30 -20.74
C PRO A 48 20.01 10.57 -19.96
N LYS A 49 20.40 9.82 -18.91
CA LYS A 49 19.49 8.98 -18.11
C LYS A 49 18.78 7.86 -18.91
N GLY A 50 19.13 7.68 -20.19
CA GLY A 50 18.62 6.64 -21.06
C GLY A 50 19.17 5.26 -20.68
N THR A 51 18.31 4.25 -20.67
CA THR A 51 18.68 2.85 -20.49
C THR A 51 17.87 2.02 -21.46
N ASN A 52 18.53 1.12 -22.17
CA ASN A 52 17.85 0.17 -23.05
C ASN A 52 17.18 -0.93 -22.20
N ALA A 53 15.96 -1.34 -22.55
CA ALA A 53 15.19 -2.35 -21.83
C ALA A 53 15.72 -3.79 -21.96
N ASP A 54 16.75 -4.04 -22.77
CA ASP A 54 17.43 -5.34 -22.81
C ASP A 54 18.07 -5.63 -21.44
N GLN A 55 17.52 -6.63 -20.73
CA GLN A 55 17.92 -7.05 -19.38
C GLN A 55 17.76 -5.99 -18.28
N ASN A 56 17.31 -4.77 -18.60
CA ASN A 56 17.06 -3.71 -17.62
C ASN A 56 15.57 -3.60 -17.35
N LYS A 57 15.24 -3.21 -16.11
CA LYS A 57 13.87 -3.12 -15.66
C LYS A 57 13.60 -1.84 -14.88
N LEU A 58 12.34 -1.43 -14.88
CA LEU A 58 11.81 -0.28 -14.16
C LEU A 58 11.59 -0.62 -12.67
N SER A 59 12.22 0.12 -11.77
CA SER A 59 12.00 -0.05 -10.32
C SER A 59 10.52 0.08 -9.96
N GLY A 60 10.05 -0.80 -9.07
CA GLY A 60 8.67 -0.85 -8.61
C GLY A 60 8.14 0.45 -7.99
N GLN A 61 9.01 1.32 -7.48
CA GLN A 61 8.60 2.61 -6.90
C GLN A 61 7.91 3.54 -7.92
N TYR A 62 8.12 3.33 -9.22
CA TYR A 62 7.51 4.12 -10.29
C TYR A 62 6.26 3.46 -10.88
N ALA A 63 5.77 2.35 -10.31
CA ALA A 63 4.76 1.54 -10.97
C ALA A 63 3.35 2.19 -11.03
N PHE A 64 3.11 3.28 -10.31
CA PHE A 64 1.88 4.05 -10.47
C PHE A 64 1.73 4.55 -11.93
N THR A 65 0.53 4.37 -12.49
CA THR A 65 0.15 4.86 -13.81
C THR A 65 -1.23 5.50 -13.70
N ALA A 66 -1.34 6.74 -14.17
CA ALA A 66 -2.64 7.39 -14.33
C ALA A 66 -3.37 6.76 -15.52
N LYS A 67 -4.68 6.53 -15.39
CA LYS A 67 -5.49 5.98 -16.48
C LYS A 67 -6.92 6.51 -16.50
N VAL A 68 -7.44 6.70 -17.71
CA VAL A 68 -8.86 6.93 -17.93
C VAL A 68 -9.64 5.62 -17.69
N LYS A 69 -10.51 5.61 -16.67
CA LYS A 69 -11.36 4.48 -16.31
C LYS A 69 -12.78 4.69 -16.86
N GLN A 70 -13.22 3.84 -17.79
CA GLN A 70 -14.56 3.94 -18.36
C GLN A 70 -15.64 3.91 -17.26
N GLY A 71 -16.57 4.86 -17.33
CA GLY A 71 -17.67 5.01 -16.35
C GLY A 71 -17.27 5.65 -15.01
N ILE A 72 -15.97 5.81 -14.72
CA ILE A 72 -15.45 6.39 -13.48
C ILE A 72 -14.80 7.76 -13.76
N THR A 73 -13.85 7.80 -14.69
CA THR A 73 -13.15 9.04 -15.05
C THR A 73 -14.08 9.94 -15.84
N LYS A 74 -14.33 11.14 -15.31
CA LYS A 74 -15.00 12.21 -16.05
C LYS A 74 -13.96 13.11 -16.71
N VAL A 75 -14.11 13.30 -18.01
CA VAL A 75 -13.24 14.11 -18.87
C VAL A 75 -13.98 15.39 -19.26
N THR A 76 -13.40 16.56 -18.98
CA THR A 76 -14.01 17.87 -19.26
C THR A 76 -13.02 18.83 -19.92
N PRO A 77 -13.35 19.40 -21.10
CA PRO A 77 -12.53 20.43 -21.72
C PRO A 77 -12.69 21.77 -20.99
N PHE A 78 -11.69 22.64 -21.14
CA PHE A 78 -11.69 24.01 -20.61
C PHE A 78 -10.90 24.95 -21.52
N GLY A 79 -11.12 26.26 -21.38
CA GLY A 79 -10.52 27.29 -22.22
C GLY A 79 -11.18 27.41 -23.58
N GLY A 80 -11.11 28.57 -24.21
CA GLY A 80 -11.89 28.79 -25.44
C GLY A 80 -13.31 29.27 -25.16
N ASN A 81 -14.03 29.56 -26.24
CA ASN A 81 -15.49 29.59 -26.22
C ASN A 81 -16.04 28.18 -26.53
N ASN A 82 -17.31 27.93 -26.21
CA ASN A 82 -17.99 26.68 -26.56
C ASN A 82 -17.87 26.33 -28.06
N GLU A 83 -17.91 27.34 -28.94
CA GLU A 83 -17.79 27.19 -30.41
C GLU A 83 -16.37 26.84 -30.89
N ASP A 84 -15.34 27.07 -30.06
CA ASP A 84 -13.96 26.69 -30.38
C ASP A 84 -13.73 25.17 -30.20
N TRP A 85 -14.69 24.47 -29.58
CA TRP A 85 -14.62 23.04 -29.33
C TRP A 85 -15.58 22.26 -30.22
N CYS A 86 -15.17 21.05 -30.57
CA CYS A 86 -15.97 20.07 -31.27
C CYS A 86 -15.80 18.71 -30.61
N THR A 87 -16.79 17.84 -30.74
CA THR A 87 -16.66 16.41 -30.43
C THR A 87 -16.27 15.64 -31.68
N SER A 88 -15.57 14.52 -31.53
CA SER A 88 -15.31 13.60 -32.64
C SER A 88 -15.35 12.15 -32.17
N VAL A 89 -15.65 11.25 -33.10
CA VAL A 89 -15.69 9.80 -32.88
C VAL A 89 -15.20 9.09 -34.14
N SER A 90 -14.40 8.05 -33.96
CA SER A 90 -13.92 7.20 -35.06
C SER A 90 -13.81 5.76 -34.58
N HIS A 91 -13.87 4.83 -35.53
CA HIS A 91 -13.63 3.42 -35.31
C HIS A 91 -12.30 3.01 -35.93
N THR A 92 -11.27 2.88 -35.10
CA THR A 92 -9.89 2.62 -35.52
C THR A 92 -9.39 1.36 -34.80
N GLU A 93 -8.72 0.47 -35.52
CA GLU A 93 -8.16 -0.79 -34.99
C GLU A 93 -9.15 -1.65 -34.16
N GLY A 94 -10.44 -1.64 -34.55
CA GLY A 94 -11.48 -2.41 -33.86
C GLY A 94 -12.01 -1.78 -32.57
N GLN A 95 -11.60 -0.55 -32.25
CA GLN A 95 -12.07 0.21 -31.09
C GLN A 95 -12.76 1.50 -31.53
N THR A 96 -13.87 1.84 -30.85
CA THR A 96 -14.48 3.16 -30.98
C THR A 96 -13.84 4.11 -29.99
N LYS A 97 -13.32 5.22 -30.50
CA LYS A 97 -12.59 6.24 -29.74
C LYS A 97 -13.29 7.58 -29.88
N HIS A 98 -13.24 8.39 -28.84
CA HIS A 98 -13.88 9.71 -28.77
C HIS A 98 -12.89 10.78 -28.35
N TRP A 99 -13.05 11.99 -28.90
CA TRP A 99 -12.16 13.11 -28.62
C TRP A 99 -12.91 14.41 -28.40
N PHE A 100 -12.25 15.31 -27.66
CA PHE A 100 -12.52 16.74 -27.72
C PHE A 100 -11.48 17.41 -28.64
N ALA A 101 -11.96 18.06 -29.69
CA ALA A 101 -11.13 18.74 -30.67
C ALA A 101 -11.24 20.27 -30.48
N PHE A 102 -10.12 20.91 -30.17
CA PHE A 102 -10.01 22.35 -30.06
C PHE A 102 -9.53 22.97 -31.37
N LYS A 103 -10.24 23.98 -31.87
CA LYS A 103 -9.89 24.74 -33.07
C LYS A 103 -8.73 25.69 -32.76
N MET A 104 -7.52 25.35 -33.20
CA MET A 104 -6.33 26.17 -33.02
C MET A 104 -6.28 27.36 -33.98
N SER A 105 -6.84 27.23 -35.19
CA SER A 105 -6.95 28.30 -36.17
C SER A 105 -8.05 28.05 -37.18
N ASP A 106 -8.46 29.10 -37.87
CA ASP A 106 -9.46 29.07 -38.94
C ASP A 106 -9.26 30.15 -40.02
N ASP A 107 -10.27 30.33 -40.87
CA ASP A 107 -10.24 31.31 -41.96
C ASP A 107 -10.13 32.78 -41.49
N GLU A 108 -10.56 33.06 -40.25
CA GLU A 108 -10.59 34.38 -39.61
C GLU A 108 -9.31 34.67 -38.79
N GLY A 109 -8.61 33.64 -38.30
CA GLY A 109 -7.33 33.80 -37.61
C GLY A 109 -6.93 32.60 -36.73
N ASN A 110 -5.85 32.74 -35.97
CA ASN A 110 -5.46 31.73 -34.97
C ASN A 110 -6.05 32.04 -33.58
N ASN A 111 -6.22 31.00 -32.78
CA ASN A 111 -6.73 31.08 -31.40
C ASN A 111 -5.62 31.26 -30.37
N ASP A 112 -4.50 31.90 -30.75
CA ASP A 112 -3.29 32.06 -29.93
C ASP A 112 -3.52 32.81 -28.59
N LYS A 113 -4.62 33.57 -28.48
CA LYS A 113 -5.05 34.20 -27.22
C LYS A 113 -5.32 33.17 -26.10
N TRP A 114 -5.63 31.93 -26.47
CA TRP A 114 -5.95 30.83 -25.54
C TRP A 114 -4.72 30.00 -25.12
N LYS A 115 -3.54 30.27 -25.67
CA LYS A 115 -2.29 29.60 -25.28
C LYS A 115 -2.05 29.71 -23.76
N GLY A 116 -1.87 28.57 -23.11
CA GLY A 116 -1.73 28.43 -21.66
C GLY A 116 -3.03 28.39 -20.86
N LYS A 117 -4.18 28.48 -21.53
CA LYS A 117 -5.51 28.58 -20.91
C LYS A 117 -6.52 27.55 -21.42
N VAL A 118 -6.09 26.60 -22.24
CA VAL A 118 -6.97 25.64 -22.91
C VAL A 118 -6.46 24.22 -22.76
N GLY A 119 -7.37 23.26 -22.58
CA GLY A 119 -6.99 21.89 -22.28
C GLY A 119 -8.14 21.00 -21.86
N VAL A 120 -7.80 19.87 -21.21
CA VAL A 120 -8.75 18.87 -20.72
C VAL A 120 -8.39 18.43 -19.32
N TYR A 121 -9.41 18.25 -18.48
CA TYR A 121 -9.32 17.76 -17.11
C TYR A 121 -9.86 16.34 -17.02
N TYR A 122 -9.10 15.44 -16.42
CA TYR A 122 -9.43 14.03 -16.21
C TYR A 122 -9.53 13.78 -14.71
N SER A 123 -10.75 13.51 -14.22
CA SER A 123 -10.98 13.21 -12.80
C SER A 123 -10.82 11.72 -12.49
N ASN A 124 -10.37 11.38 -11.29
CA ASN A 124 -10.25 10.03 -10.77
C ASN A 124 -9.53 9.08 -11.73
N VAL A 125 -8.24 9.36 -11.96
CA VAL A 125 -7.37 8.59 -12.86
C VAL A 125 -6.55 7.51 -12.14
N GLY A 126 -6.74 7.36 -10.83
CA GLY A 126 -6.04 6.38 -10.02
C GLY A 126 -5.99 6.79 -8.55
N ILE A 127 -5.44 5.90 -7.72
CA ILE A 127 -5.17 6.16 -6.30
C ILE A 127 -3.66 6.11 -6.09
N TYR A 128 -3.12 7.15 -5.44
CA TYR A 128 -1.71 7.22 -5.08
C TYR A 128 -1.57 7.60 -3.61
N GLN A 129 -0.91 6.74 -2.82
CA GLN A 129 -0.70 6.94 -1.39
C GLN A 129 -2.00 7.29 -0.63
N GLY A 130 -3.12 6.67 -0.99
CA GLY A 130 -4.43 6.90 -0.38
C GLY A 130 -5.24 8.06 -0.98
N HIS A 131 -4.63 8.89 -1.83
CA HIS A 131 -5.31 10.01 -2.50
C HIS A 131 -5.89 9.59 -3.85
N THR A 132 -7.14 9.96 -4.13
CA THR A 132 -7.65 9.92 -5.51
C THR A 132 -6.96 11.02 -6.31
N VAL A 133 -6.41 10.67 -7.47
CA VAL A 133 -5.61 11.57 -8.31
C VAL A 133 -6.41 11.99 -9.54
N ASP A 134 -6.32 13.27 -9.88
CA ASP A 134 -6.80 13.88 -11.12
C ASP A 134 -5.60 14.31 -12.00
N VAL A 135 -5.80 14.37 -13.31
CA VAL A 135 -4.81 14.87 -14.27
C VAL A 135 -5.40 16.03 -15.07
N LYS A 136 -4.70 17.16 -15.09
CA LYS A 136 -5.03 18.31 -15.95
C LYS A 136 -4.00 18.46 -17.05
N ILE A 137 -4.44 18.51 -18.30
CA ILE A 137 -3.58 18.74 -19.47
C ILE A 137 -3.87 20.11 -20.02
N THR A 138 -2.85 20.98 -20.07
CA THR A 138 -2.95 22.36 -20.56
C THR A 138 -2.03 22.57 -21.75
N MET A 139 -2.58 23.01 -22.88
CA MET A 139 -1.80 23.44 -24.04
C MET A 139 -1.17 24.80 -23.78
N MET A 140 0.16 24.85 -23.66
CA MET A 140 0.92 26.03 -23.27
C MET A 140 1.30 26.92 -24.45
N ASP A 141 1.61 26.31 -25.60
CA ASP A 141 1.96 26.97 -26.86
C ASP A 141 1.75 25.99 -28.01
N TRP A 142 1.66 26.52 -29.22
CA TRP A 142 1.63 25.71 -30.44
C TRP A 142 2.07 26.52 -31.64
N LYS A 143 2.64 25.82 -32.62
CA LYS A 143 2.89 26.33 -33.96
C LYS A 143 2.60 25.20 -34.93
N VAL A 144 1.49 25.31 -35.66
CA VAL A 144 0.99 24.24 -36.52
C VAL A 144 0.72 24.80 -37.90
N GLN A 145 1.13 24.06 -38.93
CA GLN A 145 0.79 24.33 -40.31
C GLN A 145 -0.04 23.18 -40.85
N ASN A 146 -1.34 23.41 -40.97
CA ASN A 146 -2.26 22.42 -41.52
C ASN A 146 -2.30 22.48 -43.06
N TYR A 147 -2.57 21.34 -43.67
CA TYR A 147 -2.67 21.17 -45.10
C TYR A 147 -3.46 19.90 -45.44
N GLU A 148 -3.89 19.81 -46.69
CA GLU A 148 -4.35 18.56 -47.28
C GLU A 148 -3.58 18.26 -48.56
N TRP A 149 -3.49 16.97 -48.87
CA TRP A 149 -2.96 16.49 -50.13
C TRP A 149 -4.08 16.49 -51.17
N ARG A 150 -3.89 17.27 -52.25
CA ARG A 150 -4.81 17.29 -53.39
C ARG A 150 -4.17 16.67 -54.62
N ASP A 151 -4.98 15.97 -55.41
CA ASP A 151 -4.63 15.58 -56.77
C ASP A 151 -4.85 16.78 -57.71
N THR A 152 -3.77 17.50 -57.97
CA THR A 152 -3.74 18.69 -58.83
C THR A 152 -3.41 18.36 -60.28
N ASN A 153 -2.77 17.22 -60.53
CA ASN A 153 -2.42 16.75 -61.87
C ASN A 153 -3.45 15.78 -62.48
N HIS A 154 -4.51 15.45 -61.72
CA HIS A 154 -5.65 14.61 -62.10
C HIS A 154 -5.26 13.17 -62.46
N ASN A 155 -4.24 12.61 -61.82
CA ASN A 155 -3.76 11.24 -62.06
C ASN A 155 -4.38 10.19 -61.11
N GLY A 156 -5.30 10.60 -60.24
CA GLY A 156 -5.96 9.76 -59.25
C GLY A 156 -5.17 9.58 -57.95
N LYS A 157 -4.05 10.30 -57.77
CA LYS A 157 -3.23 10.30 -56.55
C LYS A 157 -2.95 11.73 -56.13
N ALA A 158 -3.08 12.01 -54.84
CA ALA A 158 -2.75 13.31 -54.33
C ALA A 158 -1.25 13.59 -54.50
N ASP A 159 -0.91 14.76 -55.02
CA ASP A 159 0.45 15.11 -55.46
C ASP A 159 0.93 16.48 -55.00
N THR A 160 0.01 17.36 -54.58
CA THR A 160 0.35 18.70 -54.11
C THR A 160 -0.24 18.97 -52.73
N ARG A 161 0.61 19.51 -51.86
CA ARG A 161 0.25 19.99 -50.53
C ARG A 161 -0.42 21.35 -50.62
N VAL A 162 -1.67 21.44 -50.18
CA VAL A 162 -2.46 22.67 -50.17
C VAL A 162 -2.71 23.09 -48.73
N PRO A 163 -2.23 24.28 -48.30
CA PRO A 163 -2.47 24.77 -46.95
C PRO A 163 -3.95 24.88 -46.62
N ILE A 164 -4.33 24.41 -45.42
CA ILE A 164 -5.67 24.58 -44.85
C ILE A 164 -5.55 25.51 -43.65
N LYS A 165 -6.47 26.46 -43.53
CA LYS A 165 -6.49 27.41 -42.41
C LYS A 165 -7.09 26.83 -41.13
N ASN A 166 -8.10 25.96 -41.26
CA ASN A 166 -8.67 25.23 -40.13
C ASN A 166 -7.67 24.23 -39.58
N ALA A 167 -7.26 24.35 -38.32
CA ALA A 167 -6.41 23.37 -37.66
C ALA A 167 -7.02 23.00 -36.30
N TYR A 168 -7.14 21.69 -36.03
CA TYR A 168 -7.74 21.17 -34.80
C TYR A 168 -6.76 20.27 -34.06
N LEU A 169 -6.60 20.47 -32.76
CA LEU A 169 -5.91 19.52 -31.89
C LEU A 169 -6.95 18.71 -31.13
N ALA A 170 -6.86 17.39 -31.17
CA ALA A 170 -7.79 16.52 -30.48
C ALA A 170 -7.14 15.84 -29.27
N LEU A 171 -7.84 15.83 -28.14
CA LEU A 171 -7.45 15.17 -26.89
C LEU A 171 -8.44 14.03 -26.60
N GLY A 172 -7.91 12.87 -26.19
CA GLY A 172 -8.68 11.66 -25.94
C GLY A 172 -9.70 11.79 -24.80
N LYS A 173 -10.85 11.15 -24.96
CA LYS A 173 -11.83 10.99 -23.87
C LYS A 173 -11.78 9.61 -23.23
N ASP A 174 -11.33 8.61 -23.99
CA ASP A 174 -11.29 7.21 -23.57
C ASP A 174 -9.90 6.80 -23.06
N ASP A 175 -8.87 7.58 -23.38
CA ASP A 175 -7.50 7.39 -22.96
C ASP A 175 -6.71 8.70 -23.08
N PHE A 176 -5.47 8.71 -22.59
CA PHE A 176 -4.54 9.82 -22.74
C PHE A 176 -3.90 9.81 -24.14
N GLU A 177 -4.55 10.52 -25.05
CA GLU A 177 -4.20 10.58 -26.46
C GLU A 177 -4.15 12.03 -26.93
N MET A 178 -3.31 12.30 -27.93
CA MET A 178 -3.29 13.57 -28.65
C MET A 178 -3.15 13.33 -30.15
N PHE A 179 -3.98 14.03 -30.94
CA PHE A 179 -3.84 14.11 -32.38
C PHE A 179 -3.60 15.54 -32.83
N THR A 180 -2.72 15.69 -33.82
CA THR A 180 -2.43 16.99 -34.42
C THR A 180 -2.45 16.91 -35.95
N PRO A 181 -2.87 18.00 -36.63
CA PRO A 181 -2.99 18.05 -38.07
C PRO A 181 -1.71 18.61 -38.72
N GLY A 182 -1.40 18.15 -39.93
CA GLY A 182 -0.25 18.65 -40.68
C GLY A 182 1.06 18.51 -39.90
N TYR A 183 1.94 19.52 -39.99
CA TYR A 183 3.23 19.48 -39.29
C TYR A 183 3.43 20.68 -38.36
N GLY A 184 4.22 20.49 -37.31
CA GLY A 184 4.54 21.55 -36.38
C GLY A 184 4.85 21.04 -34.98
N ALA A 185 4.53 21.87 -33.98
CA ALA A 185 4.83 21.59 -32.59
C ALA A 185 3.73 22.08 -31.63
N VAL A 186 3.54 21.35 -30.54
CA VAL A 186 2.65 21.69 -29.43
C VAL A 186 3.41 21.50 -28.13
N LYS A 187 3.40 22.53 -27.28
CA LYS A 187 3.91 22.46 -25.90
C LYS A 187 2.74 22.28 -24.96
N TYR A 188 2.79 21.28 -24.10
CA TYR A 188 1.73 21.04 -23.12
C TYR A 188 2.29 20.66 -21.76
N ARG A 189 1.46 20.92 -20.75
CA ARG A 189 1.74 20.62 -19.35
C ARG A 189 0.69 19.65 -18.81
N LEU A 190 1.14 18.60 -18.16
CA LEU A 190 0.32 17.72 -17.34
C LEU A 190 0.52 18.08 -15.86
N ASP A 191 -0.56 18.19 -15.11
CA ASP A 191 -0.54 18.44 -13.66
C ASP A 191 -1.28 17.31 -12.93
N TYR A 192 -0.66 16.80 -11.87
CA TYR A 192 -1.29 15.88 -10.91
C TYR A 192 -1.94 16.66 -9.79
N LEU A 193 -3.23 16.44 -9.59
CA LEU A 193 -4.02 17.14 -8.61
C LEU A 193 -4.69 16.14 -7.68
N ASP A 194 -4.79 16.50 -6.42
CA ASP A 194 -5.64 15.80 -5.45
C ASP A 194 -7.10 16.02 -5.83
N HIS A 195 -7.89 14.94 -5.89
CA HIS A 195 -9.28 15.01 -6.34
C HIS A 195 -10.15 15.91 -5.45
N ASP A 196 -9.95 15.84 -4.12
CA ASP A 196 -10.82 16.51 -3.16
C ASP A 196 -10.40 17.98 -2.94
N THR A 197 -9.10 18.24 -2.87
CA THR A 197 -8.56 19.57 -2.58
C THR A 197 -8.21 20.37 -3.83
N HIS A 198 -8.13 19.72 -4.99
CA HIS A 198 -7.68 20.27 -6.28
C HIS A 198 -6.28 20.91 -6.22
N LYS A 199 -5.46 20.52 -5.24
CA LYS A 199 -4.08 21.01 -5.08
C LYS A 199 -3.07 20.07 -5.75
N PRO A 200 -1.91 20.58 -6.19
CA PRO A 200 -0.88 19.72 -6.76
C PRO A 200 -0.39 18.65 -5.78
N ILE A 201 -0.35 17.39 -6.23
CA ILE A 201 0.28 16.27 -5.50
C ILE A 201 1.64 15.98 -6.11
N LYS A 202 2.68 15.88 -5.28
CA LYS A 202 3.99 15.41 -5.73
C LYS A 202 4.01 13.90 -5.79
N MET A 203 4.45 13.36 -6.91
CA MET A 203 4.42 11.93 -7.19
C MET A 203 5.81 11.41 -7.54
N THR A 204 6.05 10.16 -7.17
CA THR A 204 7.04 9.28 -7.78
C THR A 204 6.30 8.27 -8.64
N ALA A 205 6.47 8.39 -9.95
CA ALA A 205 5.68 7.68 -10.96
C ALA A 205 6.42 7.63 -12.30
N ALA A 206 5.74 7.17 -13.35
CA ALA A 206 6.28 7.13 -14.70
C ALA A 206 5.22 7.45 -15.76
N TRP A 207 5.67 8.04 -16.88
CA TRP A 207 4.89 8.25 -18.09
C TRP A 207 5.49 7.41 -19.21
N THR A 208 4.70 6.51 -19.77
CA THR A 208 5.05 5.80 -20.99
C THR A 208 4.46 6.52 -22.19
N PHE A 209 5.28 6.73 -23.21
CA PHE A 209 4.91 7.27 -24.51
C PHE A 209 5.08 6.14 -25.52
N ASP A 210 4.02 5.83 -26.25
CA ASP A 210 4.01 4.80 -27.29
C ASP A 210 3.61 5.43 -28.63
N ASP A 211 3.80 4.66 -29.70
CA ASP A 211 3.45 5.03 -31.07
C ASP A 211 4.19 6.26 -31.59
N ILE A 212 5.48 6.38 -31.23
CA ILE A 212 6.38 7.39 -31.79
C ILE A 212 6.96 6.83 -33.09
N ASP A 213 6.43 7.30 -34.21
CA ASP A 213 6.82 6.91 -35.55
C ASP A 213 6.77 8.11 -36.52
N GLY A 214 7.04 7.90 -37.82
CA GLY A 214 6.77 8.89 -38.87
C GLY A 214 7.09 10.37 -38.57
N ASP A 215 8.36 10.69 -38.32
CA ASP A 215 8.85 12.06 -38.01
C ASP A 215 8.18 12.70 -36.78
N GLN A 216 7.85 11.90 -35.77
CA GLN A 216 7.34 12.36 -34.49
C GLN A 216 8.42 12.42 -33.43
N TRP A 217 8.31 13.40 -32.54
CA TRP A 217 9.31 13.74 -31.53
C TRP A 217 8.65 14.09 -30.21
N VAL A 218 9.16 13.51 -29.13
CA VAL A 218 8.80 13.85 -27.76
C VAL A 218 9.99 14.54 -27.09
N GLY A 219 9.83 15.82 -26.81
CA GLY A 219 10.78 16.65 -26.08
C GLY A 219 10.42 16.80 -24.62
N ILE A 220 11.38 16.60 -23.72
CA ILE A 220 11.18 16.83 -22.28
C ILE A 220 11.84 18.17 -21.89
N GLU A 221 11.04 19.08 -21.35
CA GLU A 221 11.50 20.41 -20.91
C GLU A 221 12.59 20.27 -19.82
N PRO A 222 13.62 21.13 -19.75
CA PRO A 222 14.75 20.90 -18.83
C PRO A 222 14.34 20.91 -17.35
N THR A 223 13.32 21.68 -16.99
CA THR A 223 12.73 21.70 -15.63
C THR A 223 11.97 20.42 -15.29
N THR A 224 11.43 19.72 -16.29
CA THR A 224 10.82 18.41 -16.12
C THR A 224 11.90 17.34 -16.07
N PHE A 225 12.87 17.41 -16.98
CA PHE A 225 13.98 16.48 -17.11
C PHE A 225 14.90 16.44 -15.89
N SER A 226 15.00 17.53 -15.12
CA SER A 226 15.75 17.53 -13.86
C SER A 226 15.16 16.57 -12.83
N ASN A 227 13.84 16.36 -12.85
CA ASN A 227 13.12 15.44 -11.96
C ASN A 227 12.95 14.04 -12.54
N VAL A 228 13.32 13.82 -13.81
CA VAL A 228 13.34 12.49 -14.43
C VAL A 228 14.47 11.68 -13.80
N ASP A 229 14.20 10.47 -13.33
CA ASP A 229 15.23 9.61 -12.73
C ASP A 229 15.87 8.69 -13.78
N GLN A 230 15.08 8.16 -14.71
CA GLN A 230 15.49 7.26 -15.77
C GLN A 230 14.56 7.37 -16.99
N ILE A 231 15.09 7.10 -18.18
CA ILE A 231 14.29 6.84 -19.39
C ILE A 231 14.60 5.43 -19.87
N LEU A 232 13.60 4.55 -19.84
CA LEU A 232 13.72 3.18 -20.33
C LEU A 232 13.12 3.06 -21.73
N TYR A 233 13.87 2.54 -22.70
CA TYR A 233 13.44 2.46 -24.10
C TYR A 233 13.75 1.09 -24.74
N GLY A 234 13.07 0.80 -25.84
CA GLY A 234 13.28 -0.42 -26.62
C GLY A 234 12.43 -1.61 -26.17
N ASP A 235 12.28 -2.57 -27.08
CA ASP A 235 11.47 -3.76 -26.88
C ASP A 235 12.21 -4.82 -26.05
N HIS A 236 11.84 -4.92 -24.77
CA HIS A 236 12.38 -5.91 -23.82
C HIS A 236 12.33 -7.35 -24.35
N ASP A 237 11.29 -7.72 -25.11
CA ASP A 237 11.11 -9.10 -25.58
C ASP A 237 11.93 -9.39 -26.86
N ASN A 238 12.53 -8.36 -27.45
CA ASN A 238 13.28 -8.43 -28.70
C ASN A 238 14.66 -7.77 -28.56
N ASN A 239 15.40 -8.17 -27.52
CA ASN A 239 16.79 -7.74 -27.28
C ASN A 239 16.95 -6.22 -27.25
N GLY A 240 15.94 -5.51 -26.74
CA GLY A 240 15.97 -4.06 -26.61
C GLY A 240 15.89 -3.30 -27.93
N ASN A 241 15.40 -3.94 -29.00
CA ASN A 241 15.26 -3.31 -30.31
C ASN A 241 14.42 -2.02 -30.22
N THR A 242 14.94 -0.92 -30.76
CA THR A 242 14.27 0.38 -30.75
C THR A 242 14.15 0.97 -32.16
N TRP A 243 13.06 1.67 -32.39
CA TRP A 243 12.80 2.53 -33.56
C TRP A 243 13.16 4.00 -33.28
N LEU A 244 13.49 4.30 -32.02
CA LEU A 244 13.70 5.65 -31.56
C LEU A 244 15.16 6.07 -31.71
N SER A 245 15.34 7.36 -31.94
CA SER A 245 16.59 8.10 -31.98
C SER A 245 16.57 9.20 -30.93
N TYR A 246 17.75 9.72 -30.58
CA TYR A 246 17.89 10.84 -29.64
C TYR A 246 18.61 12.03 -30.28
N LYS A 247 18.12 13.24 -29.98
CA LYS A 247 18.78 14.49 -30.36
C LYS A 247 18.58 15.55 -29.29
N LYS A 248 19.59 16.39 -29.07
CA LYS A 248 19.48 17.57 -28.21
C LYS A 248 19.25 18.82 -29.06
N MET A 249 18.12 19.48 -28.86
CA MET A 249 17.73 20.68 -29.63
C MET A 249 17.03 21.70 -28.72
N GLY A 250 17.26 22.99 -28.94
CA GLY A 250 16.62 24.04 -28.12
C GLY A 250 16.88 23.92 -26.61
N GLY A 251 17.99 23.27 -26.20
CA GLY A 251 18.31 22.98 -24.79
C GLY A 251 17.57 21.77 -24.19
N LYS A 252 16.73 21.09 -24.95
CA LYS A 252 15.87 19.96 -24.54
C LYS A 252 16.37 18.64 -25.11
N ASN A 253 16.02 17.55 -24.43
CA ASN A 253 16.29 16.19 -24.90
C ASN A 253 15.06 15.69 -25.66
N TYR A 254 15.22 15.38 -26.94
CA TYR A 254 14.17 14.83 -27.78
C TYR A 254 14.43 13.36 -28.08
N ILE A 255 13.37 12.56 -27.97
CA ILE A 255 13.31 11.17 -28.39
C ILE A 255 12.34 11.11 -29.57
N TYR A 256 12.75 10.57 -30.70
CA TYR A 256 12.02 10.75 -31.95
C TYR A 256 12.17 9.57 -32.91
N SER A 257 11.31 9.52 -33.92
CA SER A 257 11.44 8.62 -35.07
C SER A 257 12.15 9.34 -36.21
N ASP A 258 13.41 8.99 -36.50
CA ASP A 258 14.22 9.67 -37.52
C ASP A 258 13.76 9.34 -38.95
N ALA A 259 13.16 10.31 -39.64
CA ALA A 259 12.67 10.14 -41.00
C ALA A 259 13.81 9.88 -42.00
N HIS A 260 15.04 10.33 -41.73
CA HIS A 260 16.20 10.00 -42.58
C HIS A 260 16.50 8.50 -42.59
N GLN A 261 16.13 7.79 -41.51
CA GLN A 261 16.32 6.35 -41.36
C GLN A 261 15.05 5.54 -41.62
N HIS A 262 13.90 6.13 -41.33
CA HIS A 262 12.62 5.44 -41.21
C HIS A 262 11.55 5.95 -42.20
N ASN A 263 11.96 6.41 -43.38
CA ASN A 263 11.04 6.84 -44.44
C ASN A 263 10.51 5.71 -45.36
N THR A 264 11.04 4.49 -45.22
CA THR A 264 10.68 3.35 -46.08
C THR A 264 9.70 2.39 -45.42
N LYS A 265 8.94 1.68 -46.24
CA LYS A 265 7.80 0.85 -45.81
C LYS A 265 8.23 -0.32 -44.91
N VAL A 266 7.56 -0.47 -43.75
CA VAL A 266 7.84 -1.55 -42.79
C VAL A 266 7.24 -2.88 -43.25
N GLU A 267 5.98 -2.94 -43.72
CA GLU A 267 5.35 -4.14 -44.31
C GLU A 267 4.20 -3.81 -45.31
N ASP A 268 3.85 -4.74 -46.22
CA ASP A 268 2.85 -4.63 -47.30
C ASP A 268 1.41 -5.01 -46.88
N ASP A 269 1.02 -4.65 -45.66
CA ASP A 269 -0.20 -5.14 -44.99
C ASP A 269 -1.32 -4.10 -44.83
N GLY A 270 -1.19 -2.94 -45.50
CA GLY A 270 -2.23 -1.91 -45.57
C GLY A 270 -2.04 -0.72 -44.63
N HIS A 271 -0.96 -0.66 -43.84
CA HIS A 271 -0.54 0.56 -43.15
C HIS A 271 0.25 1.50 -44.09
N ASN A 272 0.22 2.81 -43.80
CA ASN A 272 0.97 3.84 -44.52
C ASN A 272 2.48 3.57 -44.41
N SER A 273 3.29 4.02 -45.37
CA SER A 273 4.70 3.62 -45.59
C SER A 273 5.60 3.49 -44.33
N GLY A 274 6.46 4.41 -43.89
CA GLY A 274 7.35 4.26 -42.73
C GLY A 274 6.74 4.41 -41.33
N THR A 275 5.56 3.84 -41.06
CA THR A 275 4.90 3.90 -39.74
C THR A 275 4.98 2.57 -38.99
N LEU A 276 4.90 2.65 -37.65
CA LEU A 276 4.70 1.50 -36.79
C LEU A 276 3.21 1.23 -36.59
N ARG A 277 2.89 0.10 -35.95
CA ARG A 277 1.58 -0.10 -35.35
C ARG A 277 1.63 0.37 -33.91
N SER A 278 0.50 0.81 -33.37
CA SER A 278 0.40 1.24 -31.96
C SER A 278 0.74 0.13 -30.94
N ARG A 279 0.81 -1.14 -31.36
CA ARG A 279 1.26 -2.28 -30.53
C ARG A 279 2.77 -2.56 -30.60
N ASP A 280 3.49 -1.92 -31.50
CA ASP A 280 4.91 -2.17 -31.72
C ASP A 280 5.75 -1.48 -30.64
N LYS A 281 6.21 -2.27 -29.67
CA LYS A 281 6.88 -1.79 -28.44
C LYS A 281 8.17 -1.01 -28.68
N LYS A 282 8.77 -1.16 -29.87
CA LYS A 282 10.02 -0.49 -30.27
C LYS A 282 9.85 1.02 -30.54
N GLY A 283 8.61 1.50 -30.71
CA GLY A 283 8.27 2.91 -30.89
C GLY A 283 7.90 3.63 -29.59
N GLY A 284 8.31 3.10 -28.43
CA GLY A 284 7.93 3.65 -27.14
C GLY A 284 9.07 3.74 -26.13
N PHE A 285 8.89 4.61 -25.15
CA PHE A 285 9.78 4.76 -24.00
C PHE A 285 8.98 5.08 -22.73
N THR A 286 9.56 4.78 -21.56
CA THR A 286 9.02 5.14 -20.25
C THR A 286 9.95 6.10 -19.52
N ALA A 287 9.47 7.30 -19.20
CA ALA A 287 10.20 8.27 -18.38
C ALA A 287 9.72 8.20 -16.94
N THR A 288 10.65 7.92 -16.02
CA THR A 288 10.40 7.83 -14.58
C THR A 288 10.78 9.13 -13.90
N TYR A 289 10.14 9.44 -12.79
CA TYR A 289 10.41 10.67 -12.06
C TYR A 289 10.00 10.59 -10.61
N SER A 290 10.58 11.49 -9.82
CA SER A 290 10.34 11.58 -8.39
C SER A 290 9.98 12.99 -7.97
N ASN A 291 9.14 13.09 -6.94
CA ASN A 291 8.85 14.33 -6.23
C ASN A 291 8.36 15.48 -7.15
N SER A 292 7.64 15.15 -8.23
CA SER A 292 7.11 16.13 -9.20
C SER A 292 5.60 16.07 -9.24
N SER A 293 4.96 17.24 -9.36
CA SER A 293 3.50 17.35 -9.54
C SER A 293 3.10 17.74 -10.96
N SER A 294 4.08 17.96 -11.86
CA SER A 294 3.80 18.38 -13.23
C SER A 294 4.86 17.92 -14.22
N PHE A 295 4.45 17.74 -15.47
CA PHE A 295 5.28 17.35 -16.61
C PHE A 295 5.07 18.31 -17.77
N ILE A 296 6.14 18.85 -18.34
CA ILE A 296 6.08 19.72 -19.53
C ILE A 296 6.76 19.00 -20.69
N ILE A 297 5.99 18.79 -21.75
CA ILE A 297 6.36 18.03 -22.93
C ILE A 297 6.17 18.90 -24.18
N ASP A 298 7.11 18.79 -25.10
CA ASP A 298 6.96 19.27 -26.46
C ASP A 298 6.67 18.08 -27.38
N TRP A 299 5.57 18.15 -28.09
CA TRP A 299 5.22 17.23 -29.17
C TRP A 299 5.50 17.90 -30.50
N VAL A 300 6.49 17.41 -31.25
CA VAL A 300 6.84 17.90 -32.59
C VAL A 300 6.57 16.78 -33.59
N PHE A 301 6.01 17.13 -34.74
CA PHE A 301 5.52 16.15 -35.69
C PHE A 301 5.64 16.67 -37.13
N GLY A 302 6.13 15.80 -38.02
CA GLY A 302 6.24 16.00 -39.45
C GLY A 302 5.32 15.08 -40.25
N GLU A 303 5.61 14.92 -41.54
CA GLU A 303 4.95 13.92 -42.39
C GLU A 303 5.39 12.51 -42.06
N ASN A 304 4.43 11.57 -42.07
CA ASN A 304 4.71 10.23 -41.57
C ASN A 304 5.72 9.46 -42.45
N THR A 305 5.76 9.65 -43.78
CA THR A 305 6.51 8.73 -44.67
C THR A 305 6.98 9.36 -45.99
N GLY A 306 7.96 8.73 -46.65
CA GLY A 306 8.44 9.11 -47.99
C GLY A 306 9.38 10.31 -48.03
N GLU A 307 9.65 10.85 -49.22
CA GLU A 307 10.59 11.98 -49.40
C GLU A 307 10.15 13.24 -48.65
N ASN A 308 8.84 13.44 -48.47
CA ASN A 308 8.31 14.57 -47.72
C ASN A 308 8.56 14.47 -46.21
N ALA A 309 8.63 13.27 -45.63
CA ALA A 309 8.97 13.10 -44.22
C ALA A 309 10.39 13.62 -43.94
N ILE A 310 11.33 13.28 -44.82
CA ILE A 310 12.72 13.79 -44.75
C ILE A 310 12.73 15.31 -44.87
N LYS A 311 11.99 15.85 -45.85
CA LYS A 311 11.91 17.29 -46.09
C LYS A 311 11.27 18.03 -44.91
N ASP A 312 10.18 17.51 -44.34
CA ASP A 312 9.52 18.11 -43.19
C ASP A 312 10.43 18.07 -41.96
N GLN A 313 11.17 16.98 -41.73
CA GLN A 313 12.20 16.93 -40.69
C GLN A 313 13.27 18.01 -40.90
N ASP A 314 13.81 18.13 -42.11
CA ASP A 314 14.81 19.16 -42.45
C ASP A 314 14.26 20.59 -42.24
N ASP A 315 13.01 20.84 -42.62
CA ASP A 315 12.33 22.13 -42.45
C ASP A 315 12.07 22.43 -40.96
N LEU A 316 11.66 21.43 -40.17
CA LEU A 316 11.49 21.55 -38.73
C LEU A 316 12.83 21.87 -38.06
N GLU A 317 13.89 21.14 -38.39
CA GLU A 317 15.22 21.34 -37.82
C GLU A 317 15.84 22.70 -38.18
N ALA A 318 15.54 23.22 -39.38
CA ALA A 318 16.02 24.52 -39.84
C ALA A 318 15.34 25.72 -39.15
N ASP A 319 14.12 25.57 -38.62
CA ASP A 319 13.37 26.63 -37.98
C ASP A 319 13.41 26.53 -36.43
N PRO A 320 14.24 27.35 -35.75
CA PRO A 320 14.41 27.28 -34.30
C PRO A 320 13.15 27.61 -33.50
N SER A 321 12.10 28.17 -34.12
CA SER A 321 10.88 28.54 -33.40
C SER A 321 10.01 27.35 -33.00
N TYR A 322 10.13 26.18 -33.66
CA TYR A 322 9.45 24.95 -33.21
C TYR A 322 10.06 24.41 -31.91
N TRP A 323 11.36 24.62 -31.72
CA TRP A 323 12.12 24.03 -30.61
C TRP A 323 12.19 24.95 -29.37
N ASN A 324 12.05 26.26 -29.57
CA ASN A 324 12.20 27.29 -28.54
C ASN A 324 10.85 27.87 -28.05
N MET A 325 9.76 27.11 -28.13
CA MET A 325 8.47 27.53 -27.58
C MET A 325 8.58 27.78 -26.06
N VAL A 326 8.27 29.00 -25.64
CA VAL A 326 8.37 29.43 -24.23
C VAL A 326 7.24 28.81 -23.41
N GLY A 327 6.02 28.80 -23.95
CA GLY A 327 4.83 28.38 -23.22
C GLY A 327 4.27 29.46 -22.30
N ARG A 328 2.94 29.52 -22.22
CA ARG A 328 2.19 30.26 -21.19
C ARG A 328 1.48 29.25 -20.30
N PHE A 329 1.19 29.62 -19.06
CA PHE A 329 0.45 28.74 -18.15
C PHE A 329 -0.40 29.54 -17.20
N ASP A 330 -1.68 29.18 -17.16
CA ASP A 330 -2.66 29.71 -16.24
C ASP A 330 -3.21 28.53 -15.38
N PRO A 331 -2.86 28.45 -14.09
CA PRO A 331 -3.23 27.33 -13.25
C PRO A 331 -4.74 27.28 -12.94
N ASP A 332 -5.48 28.36 -13.16
CA ASP A 332 -6.92 28.46 -12.83
C ASP A 332 -7.82 28.51 -14.07
N ALA A 333 -7.25 28.30 -15.27
CA ALA A 333 -7.98 28.37 -16.54
C ALA A 333 -9.22 27.47 -16.62
N ASP A 334 -9.17 26.29 -15.98
CA ASP A 334 -10.31 25.36 -15.90
C ASP A 334 -11.51 25.93 -15.11
N LYS A 335 -11.25 26.81 -14.15
CA LYS A 335 -12.27 27.49 -13.35
C LYS A 335 -12.71 28.80 -14.01
N GLU A 336 -11.79 29.52 -14.63
CA GLU A 336 -12.06 30.81 -15.28
C GLU A 336 -12.83 30.65 -16.61
N TYR A 337 -12.54 29.60 -17.38
CA TYR A 337 -13.09 29.40 -18.72
C TYR A 337 -13.70 27.99 -18.86
N PRO A 338 -14.75 27.65 -18.10
CA PRO A 338 -15.38 26.34 -18.18
C PRO A 338 -16.13 26.16 -19.51
N ILE A 339 -15.95 24.99 -20.15
CA ILE A 339 -16.73 24.59 -21.32
C ILE A 339 -17.89 23.71 -20.86
N THR A 340 -19.11 24.14 -21.17
CA THR A 340 -20.34 23.52 -20.63
C THR A 340 -21.25 22.95 -21.69
N ASP A 341 -21.12 23.39 -22.94
CA ASP A 341 -21.94 22.93 -24.06
C ASP A 341 -21.11 22.89 -25.34
N ILE A 342 -20.99 21.72 -25.94
CA ILE A 342 -20.33 21.52 -27.23
C ILE A 342 -21.38 20.95 -28.18
N SER A 343 -21.90 21.80 -29.05
CA SER A 343 -22.97 21.46 -30.00
C SER A 343 -22.46 20.93 -31.34
N SER A 344 -21.17 21.06 -31.60
CA SER A 344 -20.52 20.74 -32.86
C SER A 344 -19.84 19.36 -32.84
N SER A 345 -19.86 18.66 -33.96
CA SER A 345 -19.05 17.45 -34.18
C SER A 345 -18.34 17.50 -35.52
N ILE A 346 -17.10 17.00 -35.56
CA ILE A 346 -16.24 17.00 -36.74
C ILE A 346 -15.69 15.60 -37.04
N ASP A 347 -15.39 15.35 -38.31
CA ASP A 347 -14.72 14.12 -38.75
C ASP A 347 -13.26 14.09 -38.27
N ALA A 348 -12.80 12.91 -37.84
CA ALA A 348 -11.44 12.71 -37.38
C ALA A 348 -10.39 13.00 -38.45
N THR A 349 -10.73 12.92 -39.74
CA THR A 349 -9.81 13.28 -40.85
C THR A 349 -9.31 14.72 -40.79
N LEU A 350 -9.95 15.61 -40.03
CA LEU A 350 -9.50 17.01 -39.88
C LEU A 350 -8.35 17.18 -38.90
N PHE A 351 -7.99 16.14 -38.12
CA PHE A 351 -6.89 16.16 -37.16
C PHE A 351 -6.06 14.87 -37.12
N ASN A 352 -6.49 13.80 -37.79
CA ASN A 352 -5.84 12.49 -37.78
C ASN A 352 -4.61 12.44 -38.70
N HIS A 353 -3.54 13.15 -38.33
CA HIS A 353 -2.25 13.07 -39.01
C HIS A 353 -1.15 12.48 -38.11
N ALA A 354 -0.75 13.20 -37.06
CA ALA A 354 0.20 12.72 -36.07
C ALA A 354 -0.53 12.32 -34.79
N TYR A 355 -0.21 11.14 -34.26
CA TYR A 355 -0.82 10.56 -33.07
C TYR A 355 0.24 10.34 -31.99
N LEU A 356 -0.13 10.63 -30.75
CA LEU A 356 0.67 10.26 -29.58
C LEU A 356 -0.23 9.65 -28.53
N GLN A 357 0.15 8.46 -28.05
CA GLN A 357 -0.40 7.88 -26.83
C GLN A 357 0.60 8.07 -25.70
N TYR A 358 0.11 8.53 -24.54
CA TYR A 358 0.94 8.71 -23.36
C TYR A 358 0.22 8.20 -22.11
N GLY A 359 0.96 7.90 -21.04
CA GLY A 359 0.37 7.34 -19.81
C GLY A 359 -0.04 5.88 -19.96
N THR A 360 0.57 5.19 -20.93
CA THR A 360 0.32 3.79 -21.20
C THR A 360 1.04 2.88 -20.20
N LYS A 361 1.01 1.57 -20.45
CA LYS A 361 1.60 0.55 -19.57
C LYS A 361 3.12 0.61 -19.64
N HIS A 362 3.75 0.68 -18.46
CA HIS A 362 5.20 0.72 -18.28
C HIS A 362 5.95 -0.36 -19.05
N ILE A 363 7.14 0.00 -19.53
CA ILE A 363 8.10 -0.94 -20.12
C ILE A 363 8.86 -1.65 -18.99
N ALA A 364 8.94 -2.98 -19.08
CA ALA A 364 9.77 -3.88 -18.28
C ALA A 364 9.79 -3.59 -16.75
N PRO A 365 8.66 -3.66 -16.02
CA PRO A 365 8.65 -3.49 -14.56
C PRO A 365 9.47 -4.57 -13.82
N ASP A 366 10.25 -4.15 -12.82
CA ASP A 366 11.14 -5.01 -12.04
C ASP A 366 10.45 -5.67 -10.85
N LYS A 367 9.86 -4.89 -9.95
CA LYS A 367 9.33 -5.40 -8.67
C LYS A 367 8.05 -4.65 -8.29
N PRO A 368 7.23 -5.15 -7.34
CA PRO A 368 6.04 -4.41 -6.89
C PRO A 368 6.41 -3.07 -6.22
N MET A 369 5.42 -2.19 -6.11
CA MET A 369 5.54 -1.00 -5.26
C MET A 369 5.75 -1.41 -3.81
N GLN A 370 6.40 -0.54 -3.03
CA GLN A 370 6.46 -0.75 -1.60
C GLN A 370 5.04 -0.70 -1.02
N PRO A 371 4.58 -1.75 -0.32
CA PRO A 371 3.34 -1.66 0.44
C PRO A 371 3.48 -0.67 1.59
N THR A 372 2.37 -0.14 2.07
CA THR A 372 2.33 0.68 3.30
C THR A 372 1.62 -0.08 4.39
N LYS A 373 2.21 -0.11 5.58
CA LYS A 373 1.69 -0.78 6.77
C LYS A 373 1.34 0.24 7.85
N PHE A 374 0.21 0.01 8.49
CA PHE A 374 -0.34 0.83 9.56
C PHE A 374 -0.68 -0.05 10.77
N VAL A 375 -0.71 0.57 11.93
CA VAL A 375 -1.14 -0.05 13.19
C VAL A 375 -1.91 1.00 13.99
N SER A 376 -3.14 0.68 14.42
CA SER A 376 -3.96 1.64 15.15
C SER A 376 -5.02 0.98 16.02
N ASP A 377 -5.47 1.72 17.03
CA ASP A 377 -6.69 1.47 17.78
C ASP A 377 -7.60 2.73 17.78
N SER A 378 -8.45 2.87 18.80
CA SER A 378 -9.41 3.98 18.91
C SER A 378 -8.80 5.34 19.27
N ASP A 379 -7.57 5.39 19.78
CA ASP A 379 -7.03 6.57 20.49
C ASP A 379 -6.11 7.35 19.56
N GLU A 380 -5.27 6.64 18.83
CA GLU A 380 -4.30 7.21 17.90
C GLU A 380 -4.83 7.22 16.45
N GLY A 381 -5.87 6.44 16.13
CA GLY A 381 -6.39 6.33 14.76
C GLY A 381 -7.85 5.91 14.64
N THR A 382 -8.09 4.76 14.05
CA THR A 382 -9.43 4.17 13.91
C THR A 382 -9.44 2.73 14.39
N ASN A 383 -10.49 2.36 15.11
CA ASN A 383 -10.79 0.99 15.51
C ASN A 383 -11.66 0.25 14.49
N THR A 384 -11.89 0.85 13.31
CA THR A 384 -12.61 0.21 12.21
C THR A 384 -11.58 -0.26 11.19
N PRO A 385 -11.30 -1.58 11.08
CA PRO A 385 -10.20 -2.08 10.28
C PRO A 385 -10.22 -1.63 8.81
N SER A 386 -11.41 -1.53 8.21
CA SER A 386 -11.58 -1.08 6.82
C SER A 386 -11.33 0.42 6.59
N GLU A 387 -11.33 1.23 7.66
CA GLU A 387 -11.03 2.66 7.60
C GLU A 387 -9.52 2.96 7.74
N ILE A 388 -8.70 1.95 8.06
CA ILE A 388 -7.24 2.12 8.11
C ILE A 388 -6.72 2.36 6.67
N GLY A 389 -5.58 3.03 6.51
CA GLY A 389 -5.06 3.52 5.23
C GLY A 389 -5.75 4.80 4.69
N THR A 390 -6.54 5.48 5.51
CA THR A 390 -7.10 6.81 5.27
C THR A 390 -6.34 7.90 6.06
N ASP A 391 -6.89 9.10 6.17
CA ASP A 391 -6.37 10.23 6.94
C ASP A 391 -6.24 9.95 8.45
N LYS A 392 -6.85 8.88 8.96
CA LYS A 392 -6.77 8.44 10.37
C LYS A 392 -5.69 7.39 10.65
N SER A 393 -4.83 7.09 9.70
CA SER A 393 -3.87 5.98 9.81
C SER A 393 -2.58 6.41 10.49
N VAL A 394 -2.09 5.58 11.40
CA VAL A 394 -0.80 5.79 12.07
C VAL A 394 0.11 4.58 11.92
N ASP A 395 1.41 4.78 12.13
CA ASP A 395 2.45 3.75 12.11
C ASP A 395 3.04 3.48 13.51
N HIS A 396 2.54 4.19 14.51
CA HIS A 396 2.89 4.08 15.91
C HIS A 396 1.63 4.06 16.77
N ASP A 397 1.56 3.07 17.65
CA ASP A 397 0.42 2.79 18.51
C ASP A 397 0.86 2.57 19.95
N ILE A 398 0.07 3.02 20.93
CA ILE A 398 0.38 2.91 22.37
C ILE A 398 -0.81 2.29 23.08
N LEU A 399 -0.72 1.01 23.43
CA LEU A 399 -1.80 0.33 24.11
C LEU A 399 -2.00 0.86 25.53
N LYS A 400 -3.25 0.90 25.98
CA LYS A 400 -3.63 1.15 27.38
C LYS A 400 -3.08 0.07 28.32
N ASN A 401 -3.08 -1.18 27.85
CA ASN A 401 -2.51 -2.34 28.52
C ASN A 401 -2.37 -3.51 27.54
N ARG A 402 -1.71 -4.60 27.97
CA ARG A 402 -1.46 -5.79 27.14
C ARG A 402 -2.72 -6.51 26.61
N TYR A 403 -3.88 -6.31 27.23
CA TYR A 403 -5.12 -7.00 26.85
C TYR A 403 -5.94 -6.25 25.81
N GLU A 404 -5.46 -5.07 25.37
CA GLU A 404 -6.09 -4.32 24.31
C GLU A 404 -5.92 -5.02 22.96
N THR A 405 -7.02 -5.09 22.21
CA THR A 405 -7.01 -5.50 20.82
C THR A 405 -6.78 -4.26 19.97
N TYR A 406 -5.86 -4.38 19.02
CA TYR A 406 -5.47 -3.32 18.10
C TYR A 406 -5.40 -3.88 16.68
N HIS A 407 -5.29 -3.01 15.66
CA HIS A 407 -5.50 -3.41 14.28
C HIS A 407 -4.29 -3.10 13.40
N TYR A 408 -3.87 -4.08 12.60
CA TYR A 408 -2.91 -3.87 11.53
C TYR A 408 -3.62 -3.71 10.19
N GLN A 409 -3.05 -2.89 9.31
CA GLN A 409 -3.40 -2.88 7.90
C GLN A 409 -2.17 -2.85 7.01
N ILE A 410 -2.21 -3.60 5.90
CA ILE A 410 -1.25 -3.52 4.80
C ILE A 410 -1.99 -3.07 3.55
N THR A 411 -1.48 -2.05 2.88
CA THR A 411 -2.05 -1.45 1.67
C THR A 411 -1.08 -1.59 0.52
N HIS A 412 -1.54 -2.08 -0.63
CA HIS A 412 -0.70 -2.22 -1.83
C HIS A 412 -1.51 -1.99 -3.11
N TYR A 413 -0.97 -1.15 -4.00
CA TYR A 413 -1.52 -0.91 -5.34
C TYR A 413 -0.95 -1.91 -6.34
N VAL A 414 -1.84 -2.58 -7.07
CA VAL A 414 -1.50 -3.50 -8.15
C VAL A 414 -1.64 -2.73 -9.47
N PRO A 415 -0.52 -2.32 -10.11
CA PRO A 415 -0.55 -1.46 -11.29
C PRO A 415 -1.05 -2.20 -12.52
N GLU A 416 -1.61 -1.48 -13.48
CA GLU A 416 -1.81 -2.09 -14.81
C GLU A 416 -0.47 -2.40 -15.46
N VAL A 417 -0.37 -3.57 -16.07
CA VAL A 417 0.84 -4.03 -16.76
C VAL A 417 0.50 -4.59 -18.13
N ARG A 418 1.51 -4.65 -19.02
CA ARG A 418 1.39 -5.33 -20.32
C ARG A 418 1.11 -6.83 -20.09
N PRO A 419 0.40 -7.52 -21.00
CA PRO A 419 0.01 -8.92 -20.80
C PRO A 419 1.15 -9.86 -20.38
N GLU A 420 2.34 -9.66 -20.94
CA GLU A 420 3.58 -10.40 -20.64
C GLU A 420 4.14 -10.16 -19.24
N PHE A 421 3.76 -9.07 -18.57
CA PHE A 421 4.21 -8.71 -17.22
C PHE A 421 3.13 -8.95 -16.17
N LYS A 422 1.98 -9.51 -16.56
CA LYS A 422 0.99 -9.98 -15.59
C LYS A 422 1.62 -11.00 -14.64
N TYR A 423 1.27 -10.84 -13.39
CA TYR A 423 1.77 -11.63 -12.28
C TYR A 423 1.32 -13.09 -12.39
N ASP A 424 2.26 -14.01 -12.28
CA ASP A 424 1.97 -15.44 -12.06
C ASP A 424 1.76 -15.78 -10.57
N GLN A 425 2.17 -14.87 -9.69
CA GLN A 425 1.99 -14.94 -8.24
C GLN A 425 1.78 -13.53 -7.67
N TYR A 426 0.93 -13.43 -6.66
CA TYR A 426 0.80 -12.24 -5.84
C TYR A 426 0.52 -12.69 -4.40
N MET A 427 1.45 -12.36 -3.50
CA MET A 427 1.40 -12.78 -2.11
C MET A 427 1.83 -11.65 -1.19
N ILE A 428 1.07 -11.44 -0.12
CA ILE A 428 1.44 -10.58 0.99
C ILE A 428 1.76 -11.46 2.18
N THR A 429 2.95 -11.30 2.74
CA THR A 429 3.41 -12.02 3.93
C THR A 429 3.73 -11.07 5.05
N ASP A 430 3.49 -11.51 6.27
CA ASP A 430 3.73 -10.76 7.48
C ASP A 430 4.22 -11.71 8.57
N ASN A 431 5.43 -11.49 9.09
CA ASN A 431 6.00 -12.30 10.15
C ASN A 431 5.75 -11.57 11.48
N LEU A 432 4.64 -11.93 12.13
CA LEU A 432 4.23 -11.29 13.36
C LEU A 432 4.99 -11.85 14.55
N ASP A 433 5.08 -11.06 15.62
CA ASP A 433 5.70 -11.49 16.85
C ASP A 433 4.98 -12.73 17.41
N ASN A 434 5.74 -13.71 17.92
CA ASN A 434 5.19 -14.95 18.46
C ASN A 434 4.39 -14.73 19.74
N ASP A 435 4.54 -13.60 20.40
CA ASP A 435 3.78 -13.22 21.59
C ASP A 435 2.42 -12.58 21.27
N LEU A 436 2.05 -12.50 19.99
CA LEU A 436 0.75 -12.00 19.55
C LEU A 436 -0.21 -13.13 19.16
N ASP A 437 -1.48 -12.98 19.50
CA ASP A 437 -2.58 -13.66 18.84
C ASP A 437 -3.11 -12.78 17.71
N ILE A 438 -3.39 -13.39 16.55
CA ILE A 438 -3.99 -12.69 15.41
C ILE A 438 -5.33 -13.30 15.00
N SER A 439 -6.25 -12.45 14.59
CA SER A 439 -7.59 -12.85 14.16
C SER A 439 -8.18 -11.88 13.13
N ASN A 440 -9.39 -12.17 12.65
CA ASN A 440 -10.17 -11.28 11.78
C ASN A 440 -9.40 -10.78 10.55
N VAL A 441 -8.74 -11.70 9.85
CA VAL A 441 -8.01 -11.38 8.62
C VAL A 441 -8.97 -11.22 7.45
N HIS A 442 -9.01 -10.02 6.86
CA HIS A 442 -9.82 -9.69 5.69
C HIS A 442 -9.01 -8.97 4.63
N VAL A 443 -9.48 -9.03 3.38
CA VAL A 443 -8.94 -8.26 2.26
C VAL A 443 -10.04 -7.40 1.67
N TYR A 444 -9.81 -6.09 1.58
CA TYR A 444 -10.71 -5.11 0.97
C TYR A 444 -10.10 -4.51 -0.30
N ASN A 445 -10.95 -4.10 -1.24
CA ASN A 445 -10.53 -3.30 -2.40
C ASN A 445 -10.54 -1.79 -2.09
N ALA A 446 -10.24 -0.93 -3.08
CA ALA A 446 -10.27 0.52 -2.91
C ALA A 446 -11.65 1.06 -2.50
N GLU A 447 -12.74 0.39 -2.90
CA GLU A 447 -14.12 0.74 -2.56
C GLU A 447 -14.56 0.20 -1.18
N ASN A 448 -13.64 -0.35 -0.38
CA ASN A 448 -13.89 -1.00 0.92
C ASN A 448 -14.86 -2.19 0.86
N GLN A 449 -14.94 -2.87 -0.29
CA GLN A 449 -15.69 -4.12 -0.42
C GLN A 449 -14.80 -5.29 0.01
N ASP A 450 -15.34 -6.21 0.81
CA ASP A 450 -14.63 -7.43 1.20
C ASP A 450 -14.46 -8.35 -0.03
N VAL A 451 -13.21 -8.50 -0.45
CA VAL A 451 -12.76 -9.32 -1.57
C VAL A 451 -11.89 -10.49 -1.12
N THR A 452 -11.96 -10.87 0.17
CA THR A 452 -11.20 -11.99 0.75
C THR A 452 -11.38 -13.28 -0.05
N TYR A 453 -12.54 -13.46 -0.70
CA TYR A 453 -12.82 -14.61 -1.57
C TYR A 453 -11.84 -14.75 -2.75
N MET A 454 -11.17 -13.68 -3.18
CA MET A 454 -10.14 -13.69 -4.23
C MET A 454 -8.80 -14.25 -3.74
N PHE A 455 -8.64 -14.41 -2.42
CA PHE A 455 -7.39 -14.78 -1.77
C PHE A 455 -7.52 -16.08 -0.97
N THR A 456 -6.37 -16.72 -0.74
CA THR A 456 -6.18 -17.77 0.26
C THR A 456 -5.43 -17.15 1.42
N VAL A 457 -6.02 -17.20 2.61
CA VAL A 457 -5.43 -16.66 3.84
C VAL A 457 -4.93 -17.81 4.70
N ASN A 458 -3.64 -17.78 5.05
CA ASN A 458 -3.01 -18.75 5.92
C ASN A 458 -2.30 -18.03 7.07
N ASN A 459 -2.40 -18.57 8.28
CA ASN A 459 -1.52 -18.22 9.39
C ASN A 459 -0.87 -19.52 9.88
N ASP A 460 0.46 -19.57 9.90
CA ASP A 460 1.18 -20.75 10.36
C ASP A 460 1.47 -20.73 11.87
N SER A 461 2.09 -21.79 12.38
CA SER A 461 2.40 -21.92 13.81
C SER A 461 3.47 -20.95 14.32
N ASN A 462 4.16 -20.24 13.44
CA ASN A 462 5.19 -19.25 13.76
C ASN A 462 4.66 -17.82 13.56
N ASN A 463 3.33 -17.63 13.59
CA ASN A 463 2.68 -16.35 13.37
C ASN A 463 3.05 -15.69 12.02
N LYS A 464 3.33 -16.51 11.00
CA LYS A 464 3.50 -16.01 9.64
C LYS A 464 2.16 -15.99 8.92
N LEU A 465 1.61 -14.80 8.78
CA LEU A 465 0.45 -14.54 7.93
C LEU A 465 0.89 -14.54 6.46
N SER A 466 0.10 -15.20 5.61
CA SER A 466 0.26 -15.21 4.15
C SER A 466 -1.10 -15.07 3.47
N VAL A 467 -1.26 -14.03 2.66
CA VAL A 467 -2.45 -13.74 1.86
C VAL A 467 -2.07 -13.87 0.39
N ILE A 468 -2.60 -14.89 -0.27
CA ILE A 468 -2.16 -15.33 -1.62
C ILE A 468 -3.31 -15.18 -2.60
N ALA A 469 -3.13 -14.43 -3.69
CA ALA A 469 -4.15 -14.31 -4.74
C ALA A 469 -4.39 -15.66 -5.42
N LYS A 470 -5.65 -16.02 -5.65
CA LYS A 470 -6.02 -17.22 -6.39
C LYS A 470 -5.84 -16.98 -7.90
N GLY A 471 -5.35 -17.99 -8.62
CA GLY A 471 -4.96 -17.87 -10.02
C GLY A 471 -6.05 -17.35 -10.97
N ASP A 472 -7.29 -17.78 -10.80
CA ASP A 472 -8.42 -17.37 -11.67
C ASP A 472 -8.69 -15.86 -11.59
N TYR A 473 -8.54 -15.27 -10.40
CA TYR A 473 -8.69 -13.82 -10.22
C TYR A 473 -7.44 -13.08 -10.67
N LEU A 474 -6.26 -13.58 -10.30
CA LEU A 474 -4.97 -12.96 -10.64
C LEU A 474 -4.78 -12.78 -12.16
N ALA A 475 -5.28 -13.72 -12.97
CA ALA A 475 -5.20 -13.63 -14.43
C ALA A 475 -6.11 -12.54 -15.03
N GLY A 476 -7.18 -12.15 -14.31
CA GLY A 476 -8.19 -11.19 -14.76
C GLY A 476 -7.67 -9.75 -14.81
N ASP A 477 -8.15 -8.96 -15.78
CA ASP A 477 -7.78 -7.55 -15.90
C ASP A 477 -8.27 -6.71 -14.71
N ASP A 478 -9.33 -7.13 -14.03
CA ASP A 478 -9.93 -6.45 -12.87
C ASP A 478 -9.10 -6.62 -11.59
N PHE A 479 -8.17 -7.58 -11.55
CA PHE A 479 -7.25 -7.70 -10.41
C PHE A 479 -6.23 -6.55 -10.36
N TYR A 480 -5.95 -5.97 -11.53
CA TYR A 480 -5.01 -4.87 -11.72
C TYR A 480 -5.74 -3.52 -11.72
N ARG A 481 -5.00 -2.43 -11.52
CA ARG A 481 -5.53 -1.08 -11.25
C ARG A 481 -6.34 -1.00 -9.97
N GLU A 482 -5.99 -1.83 -9.00
CA GLU A 482 -6.73 -1.96 -7.75
C GLU A 482 -5.78 -1.82 -6.57
N THR A 483 -6.30 -1.26 -5.48
CA THR A 483 -5.62 -1.22 -4.18
C THR A 483 -6.24 -2.26 -3.27
N TYR A 484 -5.42 -3.20 -2.80
CA TYR A 484 -5.86 -4.17 -1.79
C TYR A 484 -5.40 -3.72 -0.40
N LYS A 485 -6.32 -3.83 0.57
CA LYS A 485 -6.12 -3.55 1.99
C LYS A 485 -6.29 -4.84 2.77
N ILE A 486 -5.23 -5.32 3.40
CA ILE A 486 -5.25 -6.53 4.22
C ILE A 486 -5.33 -6.05 5.65
N THR A 487 -6.39 -6.40 6.36
CA THR A 487 -6.63 -5.97 7.74
C THR A 487 -6.66 -7.18 8.65
N PHE A 488 -6.15 -7.05 9.87
CA PHE A 488 -6.26 -8.09 10.89
C PHE A 488 -6.04 -7.54 12.30
N ASP A 489 -6.54 -8.26 13.29
CA ASP A 489 -6.45 -7.86 14.70
C ASP A 489 -5.22 -8.49 15.34
N GLY A 490 -4.57 -7.74 16.23
CA GLY A 490 -3.51 -8.20 17.11
C GLY A 490 -3.91 -8.07 18.58
N THR A 491 -3.47 -8.99 19.43
CA THR A 491 -3.58 -8.91 20.89
C THR A 491 -2.40 -9.64 21.51
N VAL A 492 -1.84 -9.15 22.61
CA VAL A 492 -0.76 -9.88 23.30
C VAL A 492 -1.32 -11.16 23.92
N LYS A 493 -0.65 -12.29 23.67
CA LYS A 493 -0.98 -13.58 24.25
C LYS A 493 -1.04 -13.48 25.77
N SER A 494 -2.03 -14.15 26.34
CA SER A 494 -2.20 -14.18 27.79
C SER A 494 -1.06 -14.96 28.46
N GLY A 495 -0.45 -14.39 29.51
CA GLY A 495 0.54 -15.09 30.32
C GLY A 495 1.97 -15.15 29.77
N VAL A 496 2.25 -14.55 28.60
CA VAL A 496 3.61 -14.51 28.01
C VAL A 496 4.45 -13.37 28.61
N SER A 497 5.76 -13.60 28.70
CA SER A 497 6.74 -12.58 29.11
C SER A 497 6.93 -11.57 27.98
N LEU A 498 7.10 -10.29 28.32
CA LEU A 498 7.48 -9.23 27.38
C LEU A 498 8.88 -8.69 27.71
N ALA A 499 9.64 -9.40 28.54
CA ALA A 499 10.95 -8.95 29.03
C ALA A 499 11.96 -8.74 27.89
N ASP A 500 11.91 -9.59 26.85
CA ASP A 500 12.77 -9.51 25.66
C ASP A 500 12.39 -8.36 24.71
N HIS A 501 11.24 -7.73 24.93
CA HIS A 501 10.71 -6.64 24.11
C HIS A 501 10.86 -5.26 24.75
N LYS A 502 11.59 -5.16 25.87
CA LYS A 502 11.76 -3.90 26.60
C LYS A 502 12.22 -2.75 25.69
N ASP A 503 11.48 -1.64 25.73
CA ASP A 503 11.85 -0.45 24.96
C ASP A 503 13.08 0.22 25.60
N SER A 504 14.11 0.40 24.78
CA SER A 504 15.32 1.15 25.13
C SER A 504 15.07 2.59 25.56
N LYS A 505 13.96 3.20 25.11
CA LYS A 505 13.59 4.60 25.41
C LYS A 505 12.63 4.71 26.59
N HIS A 506 11.83 3.68 26.83
CA HIS A 506 10.78 3.64 27.85
C HIS A 506 10.89 2.35 28.66
N SER A 507 11.60 2.40 29.79
CA SER A 507 11.94 1.20 30.57
C SER A 507 10.73 0.50 31.22
N ASP A 508 9.59 1.17 31.22
CA ASP A 508 8.28 0.77 31.73
C ASP A 508 7.37 0.17 30.63
N GLN A 509 7.88 0.00 29.40
CA GLN A 509 7.11 -0.51 28.27
C GLN A 509 7.90 -1.55 27.47
N ALA A 510 7.16 -2.42 26.79
CA ALA A 510 7.64 -3.20 25.66
C ALA A 510 7.37 -2.46 24.34
N VAL A 511 8.14 -2.80 23.31
CA VAL A 511 7.94 -2.34 21.94
C VAL A 511 7.97 -3.52 20.97
N ILE A 512 6.88 -3.69 20.22
CA ILE A 512 6.80 -4.65 19.13
C ILE A 512 6.95 -3.91 17.81
N TYR A 513 7.83 -4.43 16.97
CA TYR A 513 8.10 -3.92 15.64
C TYR A 513 7.49 -4.84 14.61
N ASN A 514 6.87 -4.28 13.57
CA ASN A 514 6.23 -5.11 12.56
C ASN A 514 6.40 -4.55 11.13
N GLU A 515 6.68 -5.44 10.17
CA GLU A 515 6.93 -5.13 8.76
C GLU A 515 6.33 -6.24 7.89
N ALA A 516 5.70 -5.87 6.77
CA ALA A 516 5.11 -6.81 5.82
C ALA A 516 5.89 -6.81 4.49
N LYS A 517 5.61 -7.79 3.65
CA LYS A 517 6.25 -7.96 2.34
C LYS A 517 5.23 -8.33 1.28
N VAL A 518 5.27 -7.63 0.14
CA VAL A 518 4.60 -8.06 -1.09
C VAL A 518 5.60 -8.83 -1.94
N THR A 519 5.18 -9.95 -2.49
CA THR A 519 5.95 -10.76 -3.45
C THR A 519 5.09 -10.99 -4.70
N THR A 520 5.68 -10.75 -5.86
CA THR A 520 5.09 -11.01 -7.18
C THR A 520 6.04 -11.84 -8.03
N SER A 521 5.62 -12.16 -9.26
CA SER A 521 6.47 -12.82 -10.27
C SER A 521 7.74 -12.04 -10.58
N ASN A 522 7.69 -10.72 -10.40
CA ASN A 522 8.75 -9.83 -10.85
C ASN A 522 9.74 -9.55 -9.69
N GLY A 523 9.31 -9.63 -8.43
CA GLY A 523 10.19 -9.50 -7.28
C GLY A 523 9.44 -9.30 -5.97
N SER A 524 10.10 -8.69 -4.98
CA SER A 524 9.47 -8.38 -3.69
C SER A 524 9.79 -6.98 -3.19
N ALA A 525 8.90 -6.43 -2.37
CA ALA A 525 9.10 -5.16 -1.68
C ALA A 525 8.57 -5.25 -0.23
N ASP A 526 9.37 -4.75 0.71
CA ASP A 526 9.03 -4.62 2.12
C ASP A 526 8.23 -3.34 2.37
N SER A 527 7.37 -3.35 3.38
CA SER A 527 6.64 -2.17 3.84
C SER A 527 7.51 -1.24 4.68
N ASN A 528 6.95 -0.10 5.09
CA ASN A 528 7.47 0.60 6.27
C ASN A 528 7.35 -0.28 7.52
N LYS A 529 8.15 0.07 8.52
CA LYS A 529 8.13 -0.55 9.85
C LYS A 529 7.13 0.18 10.74
N THR A 530 6.27 -0.57 11.39
CA THR A 530 5.32 -0.09 12.40
C THR A 530 5.79 -0.41 13.81
N THR A 531 5.28 0.31 14.80
CA THR A 531 5.61 0.14 16.22
C THR A 531 4.37 0.10 17.09
N THR A 532 4.30 -0.87 18.00
CA THR A 532 3.29 -0.96 19.05
C THR A 532 3.98 -0.94 20.40
N ASN A 533 3.68 0.06 21.22
CA ASN A 533 4.18 0.18 22.58
C ASN A 533 3.16 -0.39 23.57
N ILE A 534 3.63 -1.18 24.53
CA ILE A 534 2.79 -1.91 25.48
C ILE A 534 3.29 -1.60 26.89
N PRO A 535 2.48 -0.94 27.75
CA PRO A 535 2.85 -0.74 29.15
C PRO A 535 3.03 -2.07 29.88
N PHE A 536 4.12 -2.20 30.64
CA PHE A 536 4.32 -3.38 31.48
C PHE A 536 3.33 -3.40 32.65
N THR A 537 2.78 -4.58 32.91
CA THR A 537 2.10 -4.86 34.17
C THR A 537 3.11 -4.79 35.30
N GLN A 538 2.88 -3.90 36.26
CA GLN A 538 3.75 -3.77 37.43
C GLN A 538 3.29 -4.72 38.52
N THR A 539 4.25 -5.25 39.29
CA THR A 539 3.95 -6.05 40.48
C THR A 539 3.09 -5.25 41.44
N SER A 540 1.97 -5.81 41.87
CA SER A 540 1.12 -5.23 42.92
C SER A 540 0.60 -6.31 43.86
N GLN A 541 0.29 -5.93 45.09
CA GLN A 541 -0.22 -6.83 46.12
C GLN A 541 -1.05 -6.08 47.14
N THR A 542 -2.27 -6.55 47.39
CA THR A 542 -3.21 -5.98 48.35
C THR A 542 -3.94 -7.09 49.09
N LYS A 543 -4.33 -6.81 50.34
CA LYS A 543 -5.11 -7.71 51.17
C LYS A 543 -6.36 -7.01 51.67
N ALA A 544 -7.48 -7.71 51.67
CA ALA A 544 -8.72 -7.24 52.23
C ALA A 544 -9.39 -8.33 53.08
N VAL A 545 -10.36 -7.93 53.90
CA VAL A 545 -11.18 -8.83 54.71
C VAL A 545 -12.66 -8.50 54.55
N SER A 546 -13.49 -9.53 54.40
CA SER A 546 -14.95 -9.39 54.24
C SER A 546 -15.70 -10.66 54.67
N THR A 547 -17.02 -10.60 54.80
CA THR A 547 -17.84 -11.80 55.08
C THR A 547 -18.00 -12.70 53.85
N ASP A 548 -18.01 -12.12 52.66
CA ASP A 548 -18.37 -12.80 51.42
C ASP A 548 -17.17 -13.08 50.49
N GLY A 549 -16.05 -12.38 50.68
CA GLY A 549 -14.87 -12.47 49.82
C GLY A 549 -14.84 -11.46 48.68
N ASN A 550 -15.77 -10.50 48.65
CA ASN A 550 -15.86 -9.47 47.60
C ASN A 550 -15.58 -8.06 48.13
N GLY A 551 -15.47 -7.88 49.45
CA GLY A 551 -15.22 -6.58 50.06
C GLY A 551 -13.75 -6.14 49.99
N LYS A 552 -13.51 -4.82 49.95
CA LYS A 552 -12.18 -4.18 50.03
C LYS A 552 -11.88 -3.62 51.43
N GLY A 553 -12.36 -4.29 52.48
CA GLY A 553 -12.26 -3.80 53.86
C GLY A 553 -10.88 -4.02 54.47
N ASP A 554 -10.38 -3.02 55.20
CA ASP A 554 -9.15 -3.14 56.00
C ASP A 554 -9.41 -3.71 57.41
N SER A 555 -10.68 -3.72 57.85
CA SER A 555 -11.10 -4.41 59.05
C SER A 555 -12.52 -4.94 58.95
N ILE A 556 -12.86 -5.93 59.79
CA ILE A 556 -14.21 -6.48 59.90
C ILE A 556 -14.55 -6.88 61.33
N GLN A 557 -15.80 -6.68 61.73
CA GLN A 557 -16.35 -7.28 62.93
C GLN A 557 -16.95 -8.66 62.66
N VAL A 558 -16.57 -9.65 63.47
CA VAL A 558 -17.00 -11.04 63.28
C VAL A 558 -17.48 -11.67 64.58
N ASP A 559 -18.35 -12.67 64.46
CA ASP A 559 -18.70 -13.52 65.60
C ASP A 559 -17.65 -14.64 65.76
N TYR A 560 -17.46 -15.11 67.00
CA TYR A 560 -16.56 -16.23 67.27
C TYR A 560 -16.98 -17.48 66.49
N ASN A 561 -16.00 -18.19 65.93
CA ASN A 561 -16.17 -19.39 65.11
C ASN A 561 -17.01 -19.20 63.83
N ALA A 562 -17.50 -17.98 63.53
CA ALA A 562 -18.17 -17.69 62.27
C ALA A 562 -17.12 -17.54 61.16
N PRO A 563 -17.36 -18.11 59.96
CA PRO A 563 -16.45 -17.97 58.84
C PRO A 563 -16.49 -16.54 58.29
N TYR A 564 -15.32 -16.02 57.97
CA TYR A 564 -15.10 -14.80 57.19
C TYR A 564 -13.97 -15.07 56.19
N LYS A 565 -13.72 -14.15 55.27
CA LYS A 565 -12.74 -14.34 54.19
C LYS A 565 -11.71 -13.23 54.13
N TYR A 566 -10.45 -13.61 53.94
CA TYR A 566 -9.41 -12.74 53.43
C TYR A 566 -9.30 -12.91 51.92
N THR A 567 -9.05 -11.82 51.20
CA THR A 567 -8.59 -11.85 49.82
C THR A 567 -7.17 -11.29 49.75
N VAL A 568 -6.31 -11.93 48.97
CA VAL A 568 -4.98 -11.45 48.63
C VAL A 568 -4.95 -11.31 47.11
N ASP A 569 -5.06 -10.07 46.64
CA ASP A 569 -5.11 -9.73 45.22
C ASP A 569 -3.72 -9.25 44.79
N VAL A 570 -3.17 -9.89 43.76
CA VAL A 570 -1.82 -9.60 43.25
C VAL A 570 -1.81 -9.46 41.74
N ALA A 571 -0.87 -8.68 41.22
CA ALA A 571 -0.52 -8.65 39.80
C ALA A 571 0.91 -9.17 39.63
N ALA A 572 1.08 -10.10 38.70
CA ALA A 572 2.39 -10.62 38.31
C ALA A 572 3.01 -9.72 37.23
N PRO A 573 4.31 -9.40 37.32
CA PRO A 573 4.96 -8.55 36.33
C PRO A 573 5.14 -9.27 34.98
N ASP A 574 5.34 -8.52 33.91
CA ASP A 574 5.64 -9.06 32.58
C ASP A 574 6.83 -8.40 31.89
N GLY A 575 7.44 -7.38 32.50
CA GLY A 575 8.72 -6.80 32.07
C GLY A 575 9.95 -7.55 32.59
N GLU A 576 9.77 -8.67 33.30
CA GLU A 576 10.83 -9.57 33.75
C GLU A 576 10.32 -11.02 33.74
N ASP A 577 11.25 -11.98 33.58
CA ASP A 577 10.90 -13.41 33.63
C ASP A 577 10.56 -13.88 35.04
N ILE A 578 9.44 -14.59 35.17
CA ILE A 578 8.99 -15.22 36.41
C ILE A 578 9.47 -16.68 36.45
N LYS A 579 10.45 -16.95 37.31
CA LYS A 579 11.01 -18.29 37.57
C LYS A 579 10.35 -18.98 38.75
N THR A 580 9.92 -18.22 39.76
CA THR A 580 9.13 -18.71 40.89
C THR A 580 8.04 -17.72 41.27
N LEU A 581 6.91 -18.24 41.73
CA LEU A 581 5.72 -17.46 42.09
C LEU A 581 4.99 -18.15 43.24
N GLU A 582 4.88 -17.48 44.39
CA GLU A 582 4.33 -18.03 45.64
C GLU A 582 3.43 -17.00 46.34
N LEU A 583 2.22 -17.41 46.74
CA LEU A 583 1.30 -16.68 47.61
C LEU A 583 1.30 -17.33 48.99
N LYS A 584 1.73 -16.58 50.01
CA LYS A 584 1.90 -17.09 51.36
C LYS A 584 1.17 -16.22 52.38
N ASP A 585 0.46 -16.84 53.31
CA ASP A 585 -0.25 -16.17 54.38
C ASP A 585 -0.27 -17.03 55.65
N THR A 586 0.42 -16.59 56.70
CA THR A 586 0.40 -17.25 58.01
C THR A 586 -0.59 -16.53 58.92
N LEU A 587 -1.66 -17.23 59.28
CA LEU A 587 -2.66 -16.69 60.19
C LEU A 587 -2.17 -16.81 61.65
N GLU A 588 -2.46 -15.77 62.45
CA GLU A 588 -2.21 -15.78 63.90
C GLU A 588 -2.85 -17.00 64.59
N ASP A 589 -2.22 -17.53 65.64
CA ASP A 589 -2.67 -18.77 66.32
C ASP A 589 -4.11 -18.70 66.86
N VAL A 590 -4.62 -17.48 67.12
CA VAL A 590 -5.99 -17.22 67.56
C VAL A 590 -7.03 -17.32 66.43
N LEU A 591 -6.58 -17.50 65.19
CA LEU A 591 -7.40 -17.73 64.01
C LEU A 591 -7.33 -19.21 63.61
N ASP A 592 -8.37 -19.68 62.94
CA ASP A 592 -8.42 -20.98 62.29
C ASP A 592 -8.54 -20.80 60.77
N LEU A 593 -7.55 -21.26 60.03
CA LEU A 593 -7.64 -21.47 58.59
C LEU A 593 -8.65 -22.61 58.30
N LYS A 594 -9.61 -22.37 57.41
CA LYS A 594 -10.65 -23.35 57.04
C LYS A 594 -10.53 -23.82 55.59
N GLU A 595 -10.35 -22.89 54.65
CA GLU A 595 -10.29 -23.20 53.22
C GLU A 595 -9.42 -22.16 52.51
N VAL A 596 -8.71 -22.58 51.46
CA VAL A 596 -7.95 -21.69 50.58
C VAL A 596 -8.25 -22.02 49.14
N LYS A 597 -8.50 -20.99 48.33
CA LYS A 597 -8.63 -21.09 46.87
C LYS A 597 -7.84 -19.99 46.19
N VAL A 598 -7.38 -20.24 44.97
CA VAL A 598 -6.69 -19.24 44.13
C VAL A 598 -7.46 -19.08 42.83
N TYR A 599 -7.70 -17.84 42.41
CA TYR A 599 -8.45 -17.50 41.21
C TYR A 599 -7.59 -16.68 40.24
N ASP A 600 -7.70 -16.97 38.94
CA ASP A 600 -7.22 -16.09 37.86
C ASP A 600 -8.34 -15.09 37.54
N LEU A 601 -8.11 -13.82 37.87
CA LEU A 601 -9.09 -12.75 37.68
C LEU A 601 -9.24 -12.36 36.21
N ASP A 602 -8.24 -12.65 35.37
CA ASP A 602 -8.26 -12.34 33.93
C ASP A 602 -8.93 -13.45 33.09
N ASP A 603 -9.14 -14.64 33.66
CA ASP A 603 -9.88 -15.76 33.03
C ASP A 603 -11.22 -15.98 33.74
N ASN A 604 -12.09 -14.95 33.74
CA ASN A 604 -13.45 -15.00 34.30
C ASN A 604 -13.52 -15.52 35.76
N ASN A 605 -12.55 -15.17 36.61
CA ASN A 605 -12.44 -15.67 38.00
C ASN A 605 -12.37 -17.20 38.09
N LYS A 606 -11.65 -17.85 37.17
CA LYS A 606 -11.47 -19.30 37.18
C LYS A 606 -10.68 -19.75 38.40
N ASP A 607 -11.15 -20.80 39.07
CA ASP A 607 -10.43 -21.47 40.15
C ASP A 607 -9.19 -22.17 39.57
N VAL A 608 -8.01 -21.67 39.94
CA VAL A 608 -6.69 -22.14 39.52
C VAL A 608 -5.89 -22.71 40.68
N THR A 609 -6.56 -23.08 41.78
CA THR A 609 -5.89 -23.65 42.96
C THR A 609 -5.01 -24.84 42.60
N SER A 610 -5.45 -25.71 41.67
CA SER A 610 -4.68 -26.87 41.20
C SER A 610 -3.51 -26.53 40.26
N ALA A 611 -3.39 -25.29 39.79
CA ALA A 611 -2.26 -24.83 38.99
C ALA A 611 -1.00 -24.53 39.83
N GLY A 612 -1.10 -24.73 41.14
CA GLY A 612 0.03 -24.71 42.07
C GLY A 612 -0.08 -25.80 43.12
N LYS A 613 0.97 -25.92 43.92
CA LYS A 613 1.02 -26.76 45.11
C LYS A 613 0.55 -25.94 46.31
N LEU A 614 -0.65 -26.24 46.81
CA LEU A 614 -1.18 -25.66 48.03
C LEU A 614 -0.78 -26.51 49.25
N THR A 615 -0.24 -25.87 50.28
CA THR A 615 -0.01 -26.44 51.61
C THR A 615 -0.69 -25.57 52.68
N THR A 616 -1.27 -26.21 53.70
CA THR A 616 -2.07 -25.54 54.74
C THR A 616 -1.59 -25.86 56.16
N ASP A 617 -0.30 -26.16 56.33
CA ASP A 617 0.27 -26.60 57.60
C ASP A 617 0.51 -25.42 58.55
N ASN A 618 0.44 -25.66 59.87
CA ASN A 618 0.71 -24.66 60.92
C ASN A 618 -0.06 -23.33 60.74
N ASN A 619 -1.33 -23.40 60.32
CA ASN A 619 -2.18 -22.23 60.08
C ASN A 619 -1.67 -21.29 58.96
N THR A 620 -0.81 -21.81 58.07
CA THR A 620 -0.26 -21.09 56.92
C THR A 620 -0.91 -21.58 55.64
N ALA A 621 -1.50 -20.67 54.85
CA ALA A 621 -1.81 -20.89 53.45
C ALA A 621 -0.55 -20.60 52.61
N ASP A 622 -0.04 -21.59 51.89
CA ASP A 622 1.15 -21.43 51.03
C ASP A 622 0.90 -22.11 49.70
N TRP A 623 0.73 -21.30 48.65
CA TRP A 623 0.48 -21.73 47.29
C TRP A 623 1.63 -21.35 46.38
N VAL A 624 2.32 -22.35 45.84
CA VAL A 624 3.44 -22.17 44.90
C VAL A 624 2.99 -22.62 43.50
N ALA A 625 3.08 -21.75 42.50
CA ALA A 625 2.69 -22.09 41.13
C ALA A 625 3.55 -23.24 40.55
N ASN A 626 2.92 -24.19 39.87
CA ASN A 626 3.60 -25.30 39.20
C ASN A 626 4.35 -24.83 37.94
N GLU A 627 3.78 -23.85 37.25
CA GLU A 627 4.29 -23.28 36.00
C GLU A 627 4.33 -21.74 36.10
N PRO A 628 5.31 -21.16 36.82
CA PRO A 628 5.40 -19.72 37.09
C PRO A 628 5.37 -18.86 35.82
N GLN A 629 5.96 -19.35 34.74
CA GLN A 629 6.06 -18.67 33.45
C GLN A 629 4.73 -18.42 32.73
N LYS A 630 3.62 -19.04 33.16
CA LYS A 630 2.28 -18.83 32.56
C LYS A 630 1.53 -17.63 33.15
N TRP A 631 2.11 -16.97 34.15
CA TRP A 631 1.44 -15.94 34.93
C TRP A 631 1.89 -14.52 34.62
N HIS A 632 2.75 -14.29 33.63
CA HIS A 632 3.19 -12.93 33.30
C HIS A 632 1.98 -12.02 32.99
N GLY A 633 1.92 -10.87 33.65
CA GLY A 633 0.86 -9.87 33.49
C GLY A 633 -0.50 -10.27 34.09
N LYS A 634 -0.60 -11.44 34.73
CA LYS A 634 -1.87 -11.95 35.28
C LYS A 634 -2.21 -11.35 36.64
N HIS A 635 -3.51 -11.22 36.90
CA HIS A 635 -4.08 -10.87 38.19
C HIS A 635 -4.60 -12.11 38.91
N LEU A 636 -4.08 -12.37 40.11
CA LEU A 636 -4.47 -13.52 40.93
C LEU A 636 -5.15 -13.06 42.22
N ARG A 637 -6.09 -13.87 42.71
CA ARG A 637 -6.69 -13.74 44.03
C ARG A 637 -6.57 -15.02 44.82
N MET A 638 -5.84 -14.98 45.94
CA MET A 638 -5.94 -16.03 46.96
C MET A 638 -7.04 -15.66 47.97
N LEU A 639 -8.08 -16.50 48.02
CA LEU A 639 -9.21 -16.40 48.93
C LEU A 639 -9.02 -17.37 50.10
N ILE A 640 -8.91 -16.85 51.31
CA ILE A 640 -8.70 -17.63 52.53
C ILE A 640 -9.93 -17.50 53.42
N THR A 641 -10.65 -18.60 53.65
CA THR A 641 -11.72 -18.67 54.63
C THR A 641 -11.12 -18.97 56.00
N ALA A 642 -11.42 -18.14 56.98
CA ALA A 642 -10.94 -18.28 58.35
C ALA A 642 -12.05 -18.04 59.39
N SER A 643 -11.79 -18.38 60.64
CA SER A 643 -12.64 -18.02 61.78
C SER A 643 -11.81 -17.65 63.01
N VAL A 644 -12.31 -16.79 63.88
CA VAL A 644 -11.62 -16.42 65.13
C VAL A 644 -12.00 -17.37 66.27
N LYS A 645 -11.00 -17.91 66.97
CA LYS A 645 -11.17 -18.80 68.12
C LYS A 645 -11.60 -18.01 69.34
N ASN A 646 -12.51 -18.54 70.14
CA ASN A 646 -12.80 -17.98 71.46
C ASN A 646 -11.75 -18.47 72.49
N THR A 647 -10.62 -17.77 72.56
CA THR A 647 -9.48 -18.13 73.43
C THR A 647 -8.99 -16.94 74.27
N PRO A 648 -8.50 -17.15 75.50
CA PRO A 648 -7.85 -16.10 76.30
C PRO A 648 -6.66 -15.43 75.60
N ASP A 649 -6.00 -16.12 74.66
CA ASP A 649 -4.87 -15.57 73.91
C ASP A 649 -5.22 -14.33 73.07
N LEU A 650 -6.50 -14.10 72.79
CA LEU A 650 -6.97 -12.89 72.11
C LEU A 650 -6.64 -11.60 72.87
N MET A 651 -6.45 -11.68 74.19
CA MET A 651 -6.05 -10.53 75.02
C MET A 651 -4.67 -9.97 74.64
N LYS A 652 -3.82 -10.75 73.94
CA LYS A 652 -2.56 -10.26 73.37
C LYS A 652 -2.77 -9.19 72.30
N TYR A 653 -3.95 -9.15 71.68
CA TYR A 653 -4.32 -8.24 70.59
C TYR A 653 -5.30 -7.15 71.04
N LEU A 654 -5.47 -6.93 72.35
CA LEU A 654 -6.30 -5.84 72.87
C LEU A 654 -5.62 -4.49 72.59
N ASP A 655 -6.27 -3.67 71.77
CA ASP A 655 -5.89 -2.27 71.62
C ASP A 655 -6.30 -1.51 72.88
N LYS A 656 -5.30 -1.09 73.65
CA LYS A 656 -5.50 -0.41 74.95
C LYS A 656 -6.19 0.94 74.83
N ASN A 657 -6.16 1.57 73.64
CA ASN A 657 -6.77 2.88 73.43
C ASN A 657 -8.26 2.75 73.08
N SER A 658 -8.61 1.78 72.22
CA SER A 658 -10.00 1.58 71.77
C SER A 658 -10.77 0.56 72.62
N GLY A 659 -10.07 -0.29 73.38
CA GLY A 659 -10.68 -1.39 74.13
C GLY A 659 -11.16 -2.55 73.25
N VAL A 660 -10.81 -2.55 71.96
CA VAL A 660 -11.22 -3.56 70.97
C VAL A 660 -10.08 -4.54 70.72
N ILE A 661 -10.39 -5.83 70.60
CA ILE A 661 -9.43 -6.84 70.16
C ILE A 661 -9.25 -6.68 68.65
N ARG A 662 -8.01 -6.47 68.18
CA ARG A 662 -7.70 -6.27 66.76
C ARG A 662 -6.62 -7.25 66.33
N VAL A 663 -7.04 -8.41 65.79
CA VAL A 663 -6.11 -9.45 65.33
C VAL A 663 -5.59 -9.05 63.93
N PRO A 664 -4.30 -8.73 63.76
CA PRO A 664 -3.73 -8.35 62.48
C PRO A 664 -3.54 -9.58 61.59
N ASN A 665 -3.56 -9.38 60.27
CA ASN A 665 -3.15 -10.40 59.31
C ASN A 665 -2.46 -9.74 58.09
N LYS A 666 -1.42 -10.38 57.56
CA LYS A 666 -0.62 -9.88 56.42
C LYS A 666 -0.12 -11.05 55.58
N ALA A 667 -0.32 -10.97 54.26
CA ALA A 667 0.19 -11.97 53.32
C ALA A 667 1.50 -11.49 52.66
N ILE A 668 2.19 -12.42 52.01
CA ILE A 668 3.42 -12.18 51.26
C ILE A 668 3.24 -12.76 49.86
N TRP A 669 3.47 -11.92 48.86
CA TRP A 669 3.60 -12.32 47.46
C TRP A 669 5.09 -12.46 47.14
N ILE A 670 5.52 -13.62 46.67
CA ILE A 670 6.95 -13.93 46.49
C ILE A 670 7.19 -14.22 45.02
N ILE A 671 7.98 -13.37 44.35
CA ILE A 671 8.38 -13.55 42.95
C ILE A 671 9.90 -13.69 42.90
N ASN A 672 10.38 -14.75 42.25
CA ASN A 672 11.82 -15.01 42.11
C ASN A 672 12.59 -14.99 43.45
N GLY A 673 11.92 -15.39 44.55
CA GLY A 673 12.45 -15.38 45.91
C GLY A 673 12.51 -14.01 46.60
N LYS A 674 11.92 -12.96 46.00
CA LYS A 674 11.79 -11.63 46.61
C LYS A 674 10.42 -11.47 47.26
N ASP A 675 10.42 -11.00 48.49
CA ASP A 675 9.19 -10.77 49.27
C ASP A 675 8.53 -9.43 48.92
N HIS A 676 7.25 -9.48 48.57
CA HIS A 676 6.36 -8.35 48.38
C HIS A 676 5.21 -8.46 49.41
N PRO A 677 5.34 -7.84 50.60
CA PRO A 677 4.30 -7.92 51.63
C PRO A 677 3.06 -7.08 51.26
N THR A 678 1.88 -7.55 51.66
CA THR A 678 0.62 -6.79 51.54
C THR A 678 0.47 -5.73 52.65
N ASN A 679 -0.57 -4.90 52.55
CA ASN A 679 -1.09 -4.16 53.70
C ASN A 679 -1.56 -5.12 54.82
N ILE A 680 -1.66 -4.59 56.04
CA ILE A 680 -2.17 -5.30 57.22
C ILE A 680 -3.68 -5.05 57.29
N VAL A 681 -4.45 -6.12 57.48
CA VAL A 681 -5.90 -6.07 57.74
C VAL A 681 -6.19 -6.57 59.15
N TYR A 682 -7.36 -6.23 59.70
CA TYR A 682 -7.73 -6.55 61.08
C TYR A 682 -9.05 -7.31 61.18
N VAL A 683 -9.10 -8.28 62.07
CA VAL A 683 -10.35 -8.92 62.49
C VAL A 683 -10.66 -8.54 63.92
N GLU A 684 -11.89 -8.11 64.13
CA GLU A 684 -12.40 -7.57 65.38
C GLU A 684 -13.52 -8.50 65.89
N PRO A 685 -13.21 -9.52 66.70
CA PRO A 685 -14.25 -10.34 67.30
C PRO A 685 -15.19 -9.46 68.13
N LYS A 686 -16.52 -9.61 67.93
CA LYS A 686 -17.50 -8.93 68.76
C LYS A 686 -17.26 -9.31 70.21
N GLY A 687 -17.10 -8.32 71.08
CA GLY A 687 -16.84 -8.54 72.51
C GLY A 687 -17.91 -9.46 73.12
N PRO A 688 -17.57 -10.24 74.17
CA PRO A 688 -18.57 -11.06 74.85
C PRO A 688 -19.76 -10.17 75.24
N GLN A 689 -20.98 -10.61 74.96
CA GLN A 689 -22.18 -9.99 75.51
C GLN A 689 -21.98 -9.89 77.03
N ALA A 690 -21.92 -8.67 77.56
CA ALA A 690 -21.68 -8.46 78.98
C ALA A 690 -22.74 -9.20 79.81
N SER A 691 -22.33 -10.26 80.49
CA SER A 691 -23.14 -10.92 81.51
C SER A 691 -22.30 -11.10 82.77
N VAL A 692 -22.02 -10.00 83.45
CA VAL A 692 -21.52 -10.07 84.82
C VAL A 692 -22.74 -10.09 85.75
N GLN A 693 -23.18 -11.28 86.16
CA GLN A 693 -23.94 -11.40 87.41
C GLN A 693 -22.95 -11.44 88.57
N LYS A 694 -22.97 -10.38 89.37
CA LYS A 694 -22.18 -10.23 90.59
C LYS A 694 -23.05 -10.71 91.75
N TRP A 695 -22.70 -11.82 92.40
CA TRP A 695 -23.26 -12.19 93.70
C TRP A 695 -22.22 -11.89 94.77
N ILE A 696 -22.63 -11.21 95.84
CA ILE A 696 -21.85 -11.05 97.06
C ILE A 696 -22.34 -12.11 98.03
N GLU A 697 -21.48 -13.04 98.39
CA GLU A 697 -21.72 -13.95 99.51
C GLU A 697 -21.13 -13.30 100.77
N MET A 698 -21.99 -12.92 101.73
CA MET A 698 -21.52 -12.43 103.04
C MET A 698 -21.32 -13.62 103.99
N PRO A 699 -20.23 -13.65 104.77
CA PRO A 699 -20.01 -14.73 105.73
C PRO A 699 -20.87 -14.53 107.00
N ASN A 700 -21.90 -15.37 107.15
CA ASN A 700 -22.16 -16.28 108.29
C ASN A 700 -23.50 -16.99 108.13
#